data_AF-A0A6A6MPZ4-F1
#
_entry.id   AF-A0A6A6MPZ4-F1
#
_cell.length_a   1.000
_cell.length_b   1.000
_cell.length_c   1.000
_cell.angle_alpha   90.00
_cell.angle_beta   90.00
_cell.angle_gamma   90.00
#
_symmetry.space_group_name_H-M   'P 1'
#
loop_
_entity.id
_entity.type
_entity.pdbx_description
1 polymer ?
#
loop_
_entity_poly.entity_id
_entity_poly.type
_entity_poly.pdbx_seq_one_letter_code
_entity_poly.pdbx_strand_id
1 'polypeptide(L)'
;MTKGFDGFFGLPASLLISRPTLLVGILDIRSSSSPESVGVIDMHSSPSPELTAFSESFPSLKEEPFNGYHGYAQLHQRGCAKANQGLATLAFFGVGVNLVLFLTRVLGQDNAVAANNVSKWTGTVYMCSLIGAFLSDSYWGRYLTCALFQLIFVVGLLLLSLSSSIFLIKPNGCGDEVVACTPASPVGVAIFYLSIYLVAFGYGGHQPTIATFGADQFDEQKPKEKSSKAAFFCYFYFALNFGSLFSNTILVYYEDSGEWTLGFLASLGSAVIALVSFLLGSPGYRYTIPCGNPLPRVAQVFVASARKWDVIPSNADQLYEVEGPESAIKGSRKILHSNGFEFLDKAATMTEDDLMHQNDPWRLCTVTQVEEAKCVLKMLPIWLCTIIYSVVFTQMASLFVEQGDVMSSNFGKFHLPAASMSAFDICSVLICTGIYRQILVPLAEKLSGNPKGLTELQRMGIGLIIGMFAMVAAAATEIERLKHVTPGQRISSLSIFWQIPICTCGCFRARGKKPGWIPDDLNKGHMDRFYLLIAVLTAFDFVIYLFCANWYKPINLQGSEKETEMEKQEAAPFFSFKMNLPSAIKQALKLSSTAYLFSAVLLVFLPNQFKSYVTMKNFIIEQIILYFGSFSVFLCWELSHHLHQVLHTKRFIFAPPKGSAAAETNPSEPLLSALEESSPGSLPQFLAYLDLCMVCENNVATWRRAAFFEETGETYKRVVAVCLRPLEQLASTLGKGFETHSDDKTYQQHNQLQLQTDPQQDSKYYEALNNFQQCAWCARTVVFLTARSHKEDRFGVAQLSGSNTAVISTLLSCLLAVEALMGKKTNVHTPHQLMGPGGIKWATLNTGRRDVAVAKKRSGPIYSKAYAMADVLKTSIYCIISAFHDEMLTSDKAGLLEKDWLISGKPHFGSRELLLQKLHLFLDFRAS
;
A
#
# COMPACT_ATOMS: atom_id res chain seq x y z
N MET A 1 -20.42 36.45 -49.14
CA MET A 1 -20.25 35.94 -47.77
C MET A 1 -19.36 34.70 -47.86
N THR A 2 -18.01 34.74 -47.86
CA THR A 2 -17.02 35.71 -47.34
C THR A 2 -17.24 36.03 -45.85
N LYS A 3 -16.24 35.97 -44.96
CA LYS A 3 -14.80 35.63 -45.07
C LYS A 3 -14.27 35.38 -43.63
N GLY A 4 -13.11 34.74 -43.47
CA GLY A 4 -12.19 35.04 -42.36
C GLY A 4 -11.96 33.97 -41.29
N PHE A 5 -11.04 33.05 -41.57
CA PHE A 5 -10.09 32.53 -40.56
C PHE A 5 -8.87 31.94 -41.30
N ASP A 6 -7.98 32.84 -41.73
CA ASP A 6 -6.67 32.49 -42.33
C ASP A 6 -5.64 33.50 -41.83
N GLY A 7 -4.46 33.00 -41.45
CA GLY A 7 -3.28 33.81 -41.15
C GLY A 7 -2.93 33.95 -39.67
N PHE A 8 -2.17 32.98 -39.13
CA PHE A 8 -0.89 33.24 -38.43
C PHE A 8 -0.08 31.94 -38.18
N PHE A 9 0.19 31.21 -39.26
CA PHE A 9 1.28 30.22 -39.33
C PHE A 9 1.91 30.32 -40.72
N GLY A 10 3.19 30.73 -40.79
CA GLY A 10 3.90 30.83 -42.07
C GLY A 10 5.12 31.74 -42.05
N LEU A 11 6.29 31.14 -41.94
CA LEU A 11 7.59 31.49 -42.54
C LEU A 11 8.54 30.29 -42.29
N PRO A 12 9.57 30.03 -43.12
CA PRO A 12 9.77 28.69 -43.66
C PRO A 12 11.06 28.00 -43.18
N ALA A 13 11.02 26.68 -43.14
CA ALA A 13 12.20 25.86 -42.93
C ALA A 13 12.90 25.51 -44.26
N SER A 14 13.84 26.35 -44.71
CA SER A 14 15.07 25.94 -45.43
C SER A 14 15.90 27.12 -45.96
N LEU A 15 17.09 27.36 -45.38
CA LEU A 15 18.36 27.64 -46.10
C LEU A 15 19.50 28.00 -45.12
N LEU A 16 20.70 27.46 -45.40
CA LEU A 16 22.04 27.89 -44.95
C LEU A 16 22.27 27.89 -43.42
N ILE A 17 22.92 26.89 -42.83
CA ILE A 17 24.35 26.52 -42.99
C ILE A 17 25.28 27.73 -42.85
N SER A 18 25.77 27.94 -41.62
CA SER A 18 27.09 28.54 -41.37
C SER A 18 27.63 28.05 -40.04
N ARG A 19 28.87 27.53 -40.05
CA ARG A 19 29.64 27.25 -38.85
C ARG A 19 30.09 28.59 -38.23
N PRO A 20 30.47 28.57 -36.94
CA PRO A 20 31.80 29.07 -36.62
C PRO A 20 32.63 27.98 -35.92
N THR A 21 33.58 27.44 -36.68
CA THR A 21 34.77 26.79 -36.12
C THR A 21 35.68 27.90 -35.62
N LEU A 22 36.00 27.98 -34.32
CA LEU A 22 37.25 28.57 -33.78
C LEU A 22 37.30 28.52 -32.24
N LEU A 23 37.75 27.40 -31.67
CA LEU A 23 38.82 27.39 -30.67
C LEU A 23 39.42 25.97 -30.56
N VAL A 24 40.28 25.63 -31.53
CA VAL A 24 41.16 24.46 -31.49
C VAL A 24 42.58 24.95 -31.76
N GLY A 25 43.54 24.43 -31.01
CA GLY A 25 44.88 25.02 -30.80
C GLY A 25 44.94 25.53 -29.36
N ILE A 26 45.70 24.91 -28.45
CA ILE A 26 47.10 24.50 -28.60
C ILE A 26 47.37 23.20 -27.80
N LEU A 27 48.09 22.24 -28.42
CA LEU A 27 48.81 21.08 -27.84
C LEU A 27 47.99 20.11 -26.95
N ASP A 28 47.76 18.83 -27.28
CA ASP A 28 48.59 17.80 -27.91
C ASP A 28 49.93 17.53 -27.19
N ILE A 29 49.98 16.45 -26.40
CA ILE A 29 51.13 15.55 -26.22
C ILE A 29 50.60 14.20 -25.74
N ARG A 30 51.27 13.13 -26.18
CA ARG A 30 50.84 11.73 -26.12
C ARG A 30 51.66 10.95 -25.07
N SER A 31 51.06 9.84 -24.62
CA SER A 31 51.70 8.60 -24.12
C SER A 31 52.50 8.56 -22.80
N SER A 32 52.14 7.52 -22.03
CA SER A 32 53.02 6.61 -21.27
C SER A 32 53.91 7.14 -20.14
N SER A 33 53.57 6.78 -18.91
CA SER A 33 54.36 5.79 -18.15
C SER A 33 53.65 5.30 -16.88
N SER A 34 53.99 4.08 -16.51
CA SER A 34 53.76 3.39 -15.24
C SER A 34 55.10 2.79 -14.81
N PRO A 35 55.26 2.19 -13.62
CA PRO A 35 54.66 2.47 -12.31
C PRO A 35 55.78 2.74 -11.27
N GLU A 36 55.46 2.98 -9.99
CA GLU A 36 56.34 2.50 -8.91
C GLU A 36 55.60 2.31 -7.57
N SER A 37 56.23 1.55 -6.67
CA SER A 37 55.64 0.87 -5.51
C SER A 37 56.04 1.52 -4.16
N VAL A 38 55.81 0.80 -3.04
CA VAL A 38 56.07 1.15 -1.62
C VAL A 38 54.90 1.90 -0.95
N GLY A 39 54.46 1.56 0.27
CA GLY A 39 54.84 0.47 1.19
C GLY A 39 53.99 0.51 2.48
N VAL A 40 53.78 -0.64 3.12
CA VAL A 40 52.89 -0.81 4.29
C VAL A 40 53.54 -0.32 5.59
N ILE A 41 52.78 0.40 6.43
CA ILE A 41 52.96 0.38 7.90
C ILE A 41 51.57 0.36 8.58
N ASP A 42 51.29 -0.70 9.33
CA ASP A 42 50.18 -0.78 10.30
C ASP A 42 50.60 -0.19 11.65
N MET A 43 49.66 0.41 12.39
CA MET A 43 49.77 0.49 13.85
C MET A 43 48.39 0.38 14.53
N HIS A 44 48.24 -0.67 15.34
CA HIS A 44 47.10 -0.89 16.22
C HIS A 44 47.06 0.11 17.39
N SER A 45 45.88 0.61 17.73
CA SER A 45 45.47 0.76 19.14
C SER A 45 43.94 0.77 19.25
N SER A 46 43.42 0.13 20.29
CA SER A 46 41.99 0.02 20.60
C SER A 46 41.72 0.47 22.03
N PRO A 47 40.59 1.13 22.32
CA PRO A 47 39.99 1.12 23.65
C PRO A 47 38.66 0.35 23.70
N SER A 48 38.26 0.01 24.93
CA SER A 48 37.19 -0.92 25.34
C SER A 48 35.77 -0.28 25.39
N PRO A 49 34.70 -1.09 25.55
CA PRO A 49 33.35 -0.70 25.14
C PRO A 49 32.40 -0.33 26.31
N GLU A 50 31.70 0.79 26.20
CA GLU A 50 30.50 1.06 27.05
C GLU A 50 29.49 2.06 26.44
N LEU A 51 29.51 2.28 25.11
CA LEU A 51 28.68 3.27 24.41
C LEU A 51 27.92 2.73 23.18
N THR A 52 27.89 1.41 22.99
CA THR A 52 27.39 0.72 21.79
C THR A 52 25.87 0.51 21.70
N ALA A 53 25.10 0.93 22.71
CA ALA A 53 23.66 0.64 22.79
C ALA A 53 22.73 1.62 22.02
N PHE A 54 23.26 2.70 21.43
CA PHE A 54 22.45 3.76 20.80
C PHE A 54 22.63 3.90 19.28
N SER A 55 23.42 3.02 18.63
CA SER A 55 23.80 3.14 17.22
C SER A 55 23.12 2.17 16.24
N GLU A 56 22.40 1.14 16.70
CA GLU A 56 21.91 0.05 15.83
C GLU A 56 20.60 0.33 15.05
N SER A 57 20.04 1.55 15.14
CA SER A 57 18.83 1.93 14.38
C SER A 57 19.08 2.68 13.06
N PHE A 58 20.35 2.93 12.71
CA PHE A 58 20.75 3.41 11.40
C PHE A 58 21.56 2.31 10.69
N PRO A 59 21.43 2.11 9.37
CA PRO A 59 22.35 1.25 8.63
C PRO A 59 23.74 1.88 8.70
N SER A 60 24.61 1.29 9.52
CA SER A 60 26.00 1.73 9.64
C SER A 60 26.71 1.54 8.29
N LEU A 61 26.95 2.65 7.59
CA LEU A 61 27.90 2.68 6.49
C LEU A 61 29.27 2.31 7.07
N LYS A 62 29.74 1.09 6.79
CA LYS A 62 31.18 0.84 6.74
C LYS A 62 31.72 1.72 5.63
N GLU A 63 32.46 2.77 6.00
CA GLU A 63 33.33 3.46 5.08
C GLU A 63 34.42 2.47 4.65
N GLU A 64 34.31 1.95 3.43
CA GLU A 64 35.42 1.26 2.78
C GLU A 64 36.43 2.27 2.25
N PRO A 65 37.74 1.94 2.20
CA PRO A 65 38.76 2.85 1.73
C PRO A 65 38.46 3.34 0.31
N PHE A 66 38.33 4.66 0.15
CA PHE A 66 37.94 5.32 -1.09
C PHE A 66 38.95 5.10 -2.21
N ASN A 67 38.69 4.12 -3.08
CA ASN A 67 39.56 3.84 -4.21
C ASN A 67 39.17 4.72 -5.43
N GLY A 68 39.86 5.87 -5.56
CA GLY A 68 39.93 6.68 -6.78
C GLY A 68 38.86 7.75 -7.01
N TYR A 69 39.18 8.68 -7.91
CA TYR A 69 38.41 9.86 -8.32
C TYR A 69 36.91 9.62 -8.63
N HIS A 70 36.55 8.39 -9.02
CA HIS A 70 35.19 8.03 -9.43
C HIS A 70 34.18 8.07 -8.26
N GLY A 71 34.61 7.77 -7.03
CA GLY A 71 33.75 7.83 -5.84
C GLY A 71 33.42 9.27 -5.42
N TYR A 72 34.42 10.15 -5.42
CA TYR A 72 34.25 11.57 -5.11
C TYR A 72 33.32 12.28 -6.09
N ALA A 73 33.45 11.99 -7.39
CA ALA A 73 32.56 12.52 -8.42
C ALA A 73 31.09 12.14 -8.15
N GLN A 74 30.81 10.87 -7.82
CA GLN A 74 29.44 10.39 -7.56
C GLN A 74 28.80 10.99 -6.30
N LEU A 75 29.59 11.26 -5.25
CA LEU A 75 29.09 11.95 -4.06
C LEU A 75 28.75 13.41 -4.37
N HIS A 76 29.61 14.10 -5.13
CA HIS A 76 29.42 15.49 -5.54
C HIS A 76 28.17 15.67 -6.41
N GLN A 77 27.97 14.83 -7.44
CA GLN A 77 26.77 14.80 -8.29
C GLN A 77 25.47 14.75 -7.49
N ARG A 78 25.40 13.81 -6.53
CA ARG A 78 24.22 13.58 -5.68
C ARG A 78 24.02 14.68 -4.64
N GLY A 79 25.06 15.43 -4.30
CA GLY A 79 24.99 16.65 -3.48
C GLY A 79 24.38 17.83 -4.26
N CYS A 80 24.92 18.12 -5.44
CA CYS A 80 24.46 19.21 -6.31
C CYS A 80 22.96 19.16 -6.59
N ALA A 81 22.41 18.00 -6.97
CA ALA A 81 20.98 17.85 -7.25
C ALA A 81 20.07 18.11 -6.02
N LYS A 82 20.52 17.74 -4.80
CA LYS A 82 19.77 17.99 -3.55
C LYS A 82 19.83 19.46 -3.14
N ALA A 83 21.01 20.08 -3.23
CA ALA A 83 21.20 21.50 -2.94
C ALA A 83 20.36 22.36 -3.90
N ASN A 84 20.37 22.01 -5.19
CA ASN A 84 19.55 22.65 -6.20
C ASN A 84 18.06 22.65 -5.82
N GLN A 85 17.53 21.50 -5.39
CA GLN A 85 16.12 21.40 -4.99
C GLN A 85 15.78 22.32 -3.82
N GLY A 86 16.58 22.31 -2.75
CA GLY A 86 16.32 23.15 -1.56
C GLY A 86 16.34 24.64 -1.88
N LEU A 87 17.35 25.09 -2.64
CA LEU A 87 17.53 26.50 -3.01
C LEU A 87 16.47 27.00 -4.01
N ALA A 88 16.11 26.19 -5.00
CA ALA A 88 15.01 26.51 -5.93
C ALA A 88 13.65 26.53 -5.21
N THR A 89 13.45 25.63 -4.24
CA THR A 89 12.23 25.59 -3.40
C THR A 89 12.11 26.85 -2.54
N LEU A 90 13.19 27.26 -1.87
CA LEU A 90 13.25 28.51 -1.09
C LEU A 90 12.86 29.72 -1.95
N ALA A 91 13.45 29.84 -3.15
CA ALA A 91 13.17 30.94 -4.07
C ALA A 91 11.73 30.98 -4.58
N PHE A 92 11.10 29.82 -4.79
CA PHE A 92 9.72 29.74 -5.26
C PHE A 92 8.71 30.06 -4.16
N PHE A 93 8.87 29.46 -2.97
CA PHE A 93 7.98 29.75 -1.84
C PHE A 93 8.15 31.17 -1.30
N GLY A 94 9.34 31.79 -1.40
CA GLY A 94 9.56 33.20 -1.05
C GLY A 94 8.58 34.11 -1.77
N VAL A 95 8.46 33.97 -3.10
CA VAL A 95 7.46 34.71 -3.87
C VAL A 95 6.04 34.21 -3.60
N GLY A 96 5.82 32.90 -3.60
CA GLY A 96 4.47 32.31 -3.69
C GLY A 96 3.63 32.44 -2.41
N VAL A 97 4.25 32.39 -1.23
CA VAL A 97 3.55 32.33 0.07
C VAL A 97 2.92 33.67 0.41
N ASN A 98 3.65 34.76 0.19
CA ASN A 98 3.23 36.11 0.56
C ASN A 98 2.60 36.88 -0.60
N LEU A 99 2.44 36.23 -1.77
CA LEU A 99 1.90 36.83 -2.99
C LEU A 99 0.51 37.44 -2.78
N VAL A 100 -0.34 36.81 -1.97
CA VAL A 100 -1.70 37.33 -1.69
C VAL A 100 -1.64 38.68 -0.96
N LEU A 101 -0.76 38.84 0.03
CA LEU A 101 -0.59 40.10 0.76
C LEU A 101 0.10 41.16 -0.11
N PHE A 102 1.00 40.76 -1.02
CA PHE A 102 1.54 41.70 -2.01
C PHE A 102 0.46 42.24 -2.96
N LEU A 103 -0.45 41.38 -3.43
CA LEU A 103 -1.57 41.80 -4.30
C LEU A 103 -2.56 42.74 -3.58
N THR A 104 -2.84 42.52 -2.29
CA THR A 104 -3.77 43.37 -1.51
C THR A 104 -3.10 44.65 -1.01
N ARG A 105 -1.93 44.58 -0.37
CA ARG A 105 -1.25 45.72 0.27
C ARG A 105 -0.49 46.64 -0.70
N VAL A 106 0.17 46.09 -1.73
CA VAL A 106 0.98 46.88 -2.69
C VAL A 106 0.19 47.24 -3.95
N LEU A 107 -0.58 46.29 -4.50
CA LEU A 107 -1.38 46.50 -5.71
C LEU A 107 -2.82 46.95 -5.45
N GLY A 108 -3.27 46.98 -4.19
CA GLY A 108 -4.59 47.48 -3.80
C GLY A 108 -5.77 46.65 -4.33
N GLN A 109 -5.58 45.34 -4.53
CA GLN A 109 -6.65 44.45 -5.00
C GLN A 109 -7.57 44.00 -3.85
N ASP A 110 -8.87 43.89 -4.14
CA ASP A 110 -9.85 43.21 -3.31
C ASP A 110 -9.39 41.77 -2.98
N ASN A 111 -9.59 41.31 -1.74
CA ASN A 111 -9.12 39.99 -1.26
C ASN A 111 -9.56 38.85 -2.21
N ALA A 112 -10.84 38.86 -2.62
CA ALA A 112 -11.39 37.86 -3.54
C ALA A 112 -10.74 37.87 -4.93
N VAL A 113 -10.25 39.03 -5.41
CA VAL A 113 -9.52 39.16 -6.67
C VAL A 113 -8.07 38.70 -6.52
N ALA A 114 -7.43 39.06 -5.40
CA ALA A 114 -6.09 38.62 -5.05
C ALA A 114 -6.01 37.08 -4.94
N ALA A 115 -6.86 36.46 -4.12
CA ALA A 115 -6.91 35.00 -3.95
C ALA A 115 -7.20 34.25 -5.26
N ASN A 116 -8.06 34.79 -6.12
CA ASN A 116 -8.31 34.25 -7.47
C ASN A 116 -7.08 34.36 -8.39
N ASN A 117 -6.34 35.46 -8.31
CA ASN A 117 -5.12 35.65 -9.11
C ASN A 117 -3.96 34.75 -8.63
N VAL A 118 -3.79 34.56 -7.32
CA VAL A 118 -2.88 33.56 -6.76
C VAL A 118 -3.28 32.15 -7.22
N SER A 119 -4.57 31.81 -7.16
CA SER A 119 -5.07 30.51 -7.62
C SER A 119 -4.80 30.25 -9.10
N LYS A 120 -4.95 31.26 -9.98
CA LYS A 120 -4.58 31.16 -11.40
C LYS A 120 -3.07 30.97 -11.58
N TRP A 121 -2.25 31.69 -10.80
CA TRP A 121 -0.80 31.57 -10.84
C TRP A 121 -0.36 30.16 -10.45
N THR A 122 -0.81 29.65 -9.30
CA THR A 122 -0.57 28.28 -8.83
C THR A 122 -1.07 27.23 -9.82
N GLY A 123 -2.28 27.40 -10.37
CA GLY A 123 -2.80 26.52 -11.42
C GLY A 123 -1.92 26.51 -12.68
N THR A 124 -1.35 27.67 -13.04
CA THR A 124 -0.41 27.80 -14.16
C THR A 124 0.89 27.04 -13.90
N VAL A 125 1.46 27.09 -12.68
CA VAL A 125 2.64 26.31 -12.29
C VAL A 125 2.44 24.81 -12.60
N TYR A 126 1.32 24.25 -12.15
CA TYR A 126 1.01 22.83 -12.36
C TYR A 126 0.73 22.46 -13.83
N MET A 127 0.11 23.36 -14.61
CA MET A 127 -0.03 23.16 -16.06
C MET A 127 1.34 23.19 -16.77
N CYS A 128 2.25 24.07 -16.35
CA CYS A 128 3.61 24.12 -16.87
C CYS A 128 4.44 22.87 -16.50
N SER A 129 4.13 22.18 -15.39
CA SER A 129 4.72 20.87 -15.08
C SER A 129 4.38 19.79 -16.11
N LEU A 130 3.17 19.77 -16.66
CA LEU A 130 2.81 18.86 -17.76
C LEU A 130 3.64 19.15 -19.02
N ILE A 131 3.84 20.44 -19.33
CA ILE A 131 4.67 20.89 -20.47
C ILE A 131 6.14 20.50 -20.26
N GLY A 132 6.69 20.71 -19.07
CA GLY A 132 8.07 20.34 -18.74
C GLY A 132 8.33 18.83 -18.87
N ALA A 133 7.46 18.00 -18.28
CA ALA A 133 7.55 16.55 -18.39
C ALA A 133 7.42 16.05 -19.84
N PHE A 134 6.48 16.63 -20.61
CA PHE A 134 6.32 16.33 -22.04
C PHE A 134 7.60 16.66 -22.83
N LEU A 135 8.20 17.84 -22.61
CA LEU A 135 9.40 18.27 -23.33
C LEU A 135 10.64 17.45 -22.95
N SER A 136 10.80 17.07 -21.68
CA SER A 136 11.93 16.22 -21.24
C SER A 136 11.88 14.81 -21.83
N ASP A 137 10.71 14.18 -21.84
CA ASP A 137 10.59 12.78 -22.27
C ASP A 137 10.41 12.63 -23.80
N SER A 138 10.07 13.72 -24.51
CA SER A 138 9.83 13.69 -25.97
C SER A 138 10.97 14.28 -26.82
N TYR A 139 11.63 15.36 -26.38
CA TYR A 139 12.52 16.15 -27.25
C TYR A 139 13.89 16.48 -26.64
N TRP A 140 13.92 17.13 -25.47
CA TRP A 140 15.13 17.77 -24.96
C TRP A 140 15.95 16.89 -24.02
N GLY A 141 15.36 15.86 -23.43
CA GLY A 141 15.97 15.09 -22.35
C GLY A 141 15.91 15.82 -21.01
N ARG A 142 15.90 15.05 -19.91
CA ARG A 142 15.60 15.54 -18.55
C ARG A 142 16.57 16.62 -18.06
N TYR A 143 17.86 16.47 -18.32
CA TYR A 143 18.88 17.46 -17.94
C TYR A 143 18.68 18.83 -18.63
N LEU A 144 18.51 18.83 -19.96
CA LEU A 144 18.40 20.09 -20.72
C LEU A 144 17.10 20.83 -20.36
N THR A 145 16.00 20.10 -20.18
CA THR A 145 14.75 20.67 -19.67
C THR A 145 14.95 21.29 -18.29
N CYS A 146 15.61 20.61 -17.33
CA CYS A 146 15.91 21.20 -16.02
C CYS A 146 16.67 22.53 -16.16
N ALA A 147 17.75 22.55 -16.93
CA ALA A 147 18.61 23.73 -17.09
C ALA A 147 17.88 24.92 -17.75
N LEU A 148 17.12 24.68 -18.83
CA LEU A 148 16.39 25.73 -19.55
C LEU A 148 15.25 26.31 -18.72
N PHE A 149 14.43 25.46 -18.09
CA PHE A 149 13.33 25.92 -17.26
C PHE A 149 13.81 26.65 -16.00
N GLN A 150 14.93 26.20 -15.41
CA GLN A 150 15.54 26.89 -14.28
C GLN A 150 16.19 28.23 -14.65
N LEU A 151 16.74 28.37 -15.87
CA LEU A 151 17.17 29.67 -16.40
C LEU A 151 15.98 30.64 -16.56
N ILE A 152 14.85 30.15 -17.09
CA ILE A 152 13.62 30.97 -17.24
C ILE A 152 13.09 31.41 -15.86
N PHE A 153 13.13 30.54 -14.85
CA PHE A 153 12.78 30.88 -13.46
C PHE A 153 13.64 32.01 -12.89
N VAL A 154 14.96 31.97 -13.10
CA VAL A 154 15.89 33.05 -12.70
C VAL A 154 15.57 34.37 -13.41
N VAL A 155 15.27 34.34 -14.72
CA VAL A 155 14.88 35.54 -15.48
C VAL A 155 13.56 36.12 -14.96
N GLY A 156 12.59 35.26 -14.59
CA GLY A 156 11.34 35.68 -13.95
C GLY A 156 11.57 36.39 -12.62
N LEU A 157 12.40 35.84 -11.73
CA LEU A 157 12.73 36.45 -10.43
C LEU A 157 13.50 37.76 -10.58
N LEU A 158 14.38 37.87 -11.58
CA LEU A 158 15.09 39.11 -11.90
C LEU A 158 14.11 40.20 -12.33
N LEU A 159 13.18 39.87 -13.24
CA LEU A 159 12.16 40.80 -13.71
C LEU A 159 11.21 41.23 -12.58
N LEU A 160 10.83 40.32 -11.69
CA LEU A 160 10.00 40.58 -10.51
C LEU A 160 10.69 41.54 -9.52
N SER A 161 11.97 41.30 -9.23
CA SER A 161 12.77 42.14 -8.32
C SER A 161 12.94 43.55 -8.87
N LEU A 162 13.21 43.67 -10.18
CA LEU A 162 13.34 44.96 -10.87
C LEU A 162 12.01 45.70 -10.98
N SER A 163 10.90 45.01 -11.32
CA SER A 163 9.60 45.67 -11.43
C SER A 163 9.11 46.19 -10.07
N SER A 164 9.28 45.38 -9.02
CA SER A 164 8.82 45.74 -7.67
C SER A 164 9.53 46.97 -7.15
N SER A 165 10.86 47.01 -7.25
CA SER A 165 11.70 48.13 -6.79
C SER A 165 11.57 49.41 -7.64
N ILE A 166 11.40 49.30 -8.96
CA ILE A 166 11.36 50.48 -9.85
C ILE A 166 9.95 51.06 -10.02
N PHE A 167 8.89 50.24 -9.99
CA PHE A 167 7.55 50.65 -10.42
C PHE A 167 6.42 50.43 -9.41
N LEU A 168 6.51 49.49 -8.48
CA LEU A 168 5.40 49.17 -7.55
C LEU A 168 5.60 49.75 -6.15
N ILE A 169 6.77 49.58 -5.54
CA ILE A 169 7.02 49.98 -4.14
C ILE A 169 7.47 51.45 -4.12
N LYS A 170 6.50 52.37 -4.03
CA LYS A 170 6.74 53.82 -3.88
C LYS A 170 5.79 54.44 -2.84
N PRO A 171 6.31 55.18 -1.83
CA PRO A 171 7.72 55.37 -1.49
C PRO A 171 8.41 54.07 -1.02
N ASN A 172 9.75 54.07 -0.91
CA ASN A 172 10.49 52.92 -0.40
C ASN A 172 9.98 52.53 1.01
N GLY A 173 9.69 51.25 1.23
CA GLY A 173 9.13 50.74 2.48
C GLY A 173 7.60 50.86 2.61
N CYS A 174 6.88 51.27 1.55
CA CYS A 174 5.41 51.18 1.55
C CYS A 174 4.93 49.73 1.37
N GLY A 175 3.67 49.47 1.77
CA GLY A 175 3.06 48.14 1.70
C GLY A 175 3.22 47.32 2.98
N ASP A 176 3.70 47.94 4.05
CA ASP A 176 3.32 47.59 5.41
C ASP A 176 1.85 48.00 5.67
N GLU A 177 1.26 47.55 6.78
CA GLU A 177 -0.14 47.89 7.11
C GLU A 177 -0.39 49.39 7.39
N VAL A 178 0.68 50.18 7.54
CA VAL A 178 0.65 51.57 8.00
C VAL A 178 0.88 52.57 6.87
N VAL A 179 1.76 52.27 5.89
CA VAL A 179 2.13 53.17 4.79
C VAL A 179 1.63 52.63 3.45
N ALA A 180 0.47 53.12 3.02
CA ALA A 180 -0.10 52.79 1.72
C ALA A 180 0.82 53.21 0.55
N CYS A 181 1.02 52.31 -0.41
CA CYS A 181 1.75 52.61 -1.64
C CYS A 181 0.97 53.53 -2.58
N THR A 182 1.68 54.30 -3.40
CA THR A 182 1.06 55.06 -4.50
C THR A 182 0.51 54.11 -5.58
N PRO A 183 -0.61 54.44 -6.25
CA PRO A 183 -1.19 53.58 -7.29
C PRO A 183 -0.18 53.16 -8.37
N ALA A 184 -0.05 51.84 -8.58
CA ALA A 184 0.95 51.29 -9.48
C ALA A 184 0.73 51.72 -10.95
N SER A 185 1.82 52.03 -11.65
CA SER A 185 1.76 52.32 -13.09
C SER A 185 1.24 51.10 -13.87
N PRO A 186 0.34 51.26 -14.87
CA PRO A 186 -0.15 50.14 -15.68
C PRO A 186 0.96 49.30 -16.33
N VAL A 187 2.08 49.94 -16.69
CA VAL A 187 3.27 49.27 -17.23
C VAL A 187 3.96 48.43 -16.15
N GLY A 188 4.06 48.95 -14.92
CA GLY A 188 4.60 48.21 -13.78
C GLY A 188 3.77 46.97 -13.45
N VAL A 189 2.44 47.10 -13.44
CA VAL A 189 1.50 45.98 -13.23
C VAL A 189 1.64 44.92 -14.34
N ALA A 190 1.76 45.34 -15.60
CA ALA A 190 1.95 44.41 -16.72
C ALA A 190 3.28 43.64 -16.64
N ILE A 191 4.39 44.32 -16.29
CA ILE A 191 5.70 43.67 -16.10
C ILE A 191 5.67 42.73 -14.89
N PHE A 192 5.01 43.13 -13.80
CA PHE A 192 4.81 42.27 -12.63
C PHE A 192 4.08 40.97 -13.01
N TYR A 193 2.93 41.05 -13.69
CA TYR A 193 2.22 39.84 -14.13
C TYR A 193 3.05 38.97 -15.08
N LEU A 194 3.76 39.58 -16.04
CA LEU A 194 4.69 38.85 -16.90
C LEU A 194 5.76 38.11 -16.10
N SER A 195 6.33 38.76 -15.08
CA SER A 195 7.38 38.18 -14.23
C SER A 195 6.89 36.99 -13.41
N ILE A 196 5.72 37.07 -12.75
CA ILE A 196 5.20 35.96 -11.94
C ILE A 196 4.77 34.78 -12.82
N TYR A 197 4.22 35.02 -14.03
CA TYR A 197 3.92 33.92 -14.95
C TYR A 197 5.18 33.30 -15.56
N LEU A 198 6.26 34.07 -15.75
CA LEU A 198 7.57 33.52 -16.16
C LEU A 198 8.20 32.67 -15.04
N VAL A 199 8.07 33.10 -13.78
CA VAL A 199 8.40 32.30 -12.60
C VAL A 199 7.60 30.99 -12.57
N ALA A 200 6.28 31.05 -12.80
CA ALA A 200 5.42 29.88 -12.82
C ALA A 200 5.79 28.89 -13.93
N PHE A 201 6.08 29.40 -15.13
CA PHE A 201 6.52 28.59 -16.26
C PHE A 201 7.85 27.89 -15.96
N GLY A 202 8.85 28.66 -15.49
CA GLY A 202 10.18 28.17 -15.16
C GLY A 202 10.19 27.12 -14.05
N TYR A 203 9.62 27.43 -12.87
CA TYR A 203 9.58 26.48 -11.76
C TYR A 203 8.70 25.26 -12.07
N GLY A 204 7.54 25.48 -12.70
CA GLY A 204 6.60 24.43 -13.07
C GLY A 204 7.25 23.35 -13.93
N GLY A 205 7.97 23.71 -14.98
CA GLY A 205 8.63 22.72 -15.86
C GLY A 205 9.90 22.07 -15.28
N HIS A 206 10.58 22.75 -14.35
CA HIS A 206 11.73 22.20 -13.61
C HIS A 206 11.30 21.12 -12.60
N GLN A 207 10.25 21.36 -11.83
CA GLN A 207 9.84 20.52 -10.69
C GLN A 207 9.68 19.00 -10.99
N PRO A 208 8.97 18.56 -12.05
CA PRO A 208 8.84 17.12 -12.33
C PRO A 208 10.10 16.51 -12.97
N THR A 209 10.93 17.33 -13.62
CA THR A 209 12.08 16.88 -14.39
C THR A 209 13.32 16.68 -13.52
N ILE A 210 13.51 17.50 -12.47
CA ILE A 210 14.62 17.35 -11.52
C ILE A 210 14.49 16.09 -10.66
N ALA A 211 13.27 15.72 -10.26
CA ALA A 211 13.01 14.53 -9.44
C ALA A 211 13.22 13.22 -10.22
N THR A 212 12.77 13.18 -11.48
CA THR A 212 13.01 12.04 -12.39
C THR A 212 14.48 11.93 -12.76
N PHE A 213 15.13 13.04 -13.12
CA PHE A 213 16.57 13.10 -13.37
C PHE A 213 17.42 12.64 -12.17
N GLY A 214 17.02 13.00 -10.95
CA GLY A 214 17.65 12.51 -9.72
C GLY A 214 17.49 11.00 -9.52
N ALA A 215 16.35 10.43 -9.94
CA ALA A 215 16.09 9.00 -9.91
C ALA A 215 17.03 8.21 -10.86
N ASP A 216 17.36 8.81 -12.01
CA ASP A 216 18.20 8.23 -13.06
C ASP A 216 19.69 8.10 -12.68
N GLN A 217 20.12 8.77 -11.60
CA GLN A 217 21.49 8.69 -11.07
C GLN A 217 21.78 7.39 -10.28
N PHE A 218 20.83 6.45 -10.28
CA PHE A 218 20.88 5.18 -9.55
C PHE A 218 20.44 4.01 -10.45
N ASP A 219 21.33 3.03 -10.61
CA ASP A 219 21.07 1.80 -11.36
C ASP A 219 20.30 0.78 -10.50
N GLU A 220 19.07 0.44 -10.89
CA GLU A 220 18.22 -0.49 -10.13
C GLU A 220 18.64 -1.96 -10.25
N GLN A 221 19.49 -2.32 -11.22
CA GLN A 221 20.02 -3.68 -11.34
C GLN A 221 21.05 -3.99 -10.23
N LYS A 222 21.65 -2.95 -9.62
CA LYS A 222 22.64 -3.08 -8.56
C LYS A 222 21.97 -2.89 -7.19
N PRO A 223 21.95 -3.92 -6.30
CA PRO A 223 21.24 -3.83 -5.02
C PRO A 223 21.76 -2.71 -4.10
N LYS A 224 23.08 -2.40 -4.15
CA LYS A 224 23.68 -1.26 -3.43
C LYS A 224 23.11 0.09 -3.91
N GLU A 225 23.07 0.34 -5.23
CA GLU A 225 22.51 1.59 -5.80
C GLU A 225 20.99 1.68 -5.58
N LYS A 226 20.25 0.57 -5.69
CA LYS A 226 18.81 0.49 -5.41
C LYS A 226 18.45 0.93 -3.99
N SER A 227 19.20 0.50 -2.98
CA SER A 227 19.00 0.94 -1.59
C SER A 227 19.35 2.44 -1.41
N SER A 228 20.45 2.90 -2.03
CA SER A 228 20.85 4.31 -1.99
C SER A 228 19.84 5.26 -2.65
N LYS A 229 19.07 4.80 -3.64
CA LYS A 229 18.00 5.59 -4.31
C LYS A 229 16.90 6.01 -3.32
N ALA A 230 16.49 5.11 -2.42
CA ALA A 230 15.49 5.43 -1.39
C ALA A 230 16.01 6.47 -0.39
N ALA A 231 17.28 6.36 0.01
CA ALA A 231 17.92 7.37 0.86
C ALA A 231 18.04 8.74 0.16
N PHE A 232 18.37 8.76 -1.14
CA PHE A 232 18.40 9.99 -1.94
C PHE A 232 17.06 10.73 -1.89
N PHE A 233 15.93 10.04 -2.11
CA PHE A 233 14.61 10.67 -2.04
C PHE A 233 14.26 11.18 -0.65
N CYS A 234 14.69 10.51 0.43
CA CYS A 234 14.53 11.01 1.79
C CYS A 234 15.27 12.36 1.99
N TYR A 235 16.52 12.46 1.54
CA TYR A 235 17.29 13.71 1.61
C TYR A 235 16.76 14.80 0.67
N PHE A 236 16.26 14.42 -0.50
CA PHE A 236 15.64 15.34 -1.47
C PHE A 236 14.37 15.97 -0.90
N TYR A 237 13.52 15.16 -0.26
CA TYR A 237 12.33 15.64 0.44
C TYR A 237 12.67 16.50 1.66
N PHE A 238 13.70 16.12 2.43
CA PHE A 238 14.20 16.96 3.53
C PHE A 238 14.70 18.33 3.03
N ALA A 239 15.47 18.38 1.94
CA ALA A 239 15.98 19.62 1.36
C ALA A 239 14.84 20.54 0.87
N LEU A 240 13.79 19.96 0.26
CA LEU A 240 12.57 20.68 -0.14
C LEU A 240 11.90 21.34 1.08
N ASN A 241 11.60 20.57 2.13
CA ASN A 241 10.96 21.09 3.34
C ASN A 241 11.82 22.12 4.07
N PHE A 242 13.15 21.92 4.12
CA PHE A 242 14.07 22.86 4.75
C PHE A 242 14.14 24.21 4.00
N GLY A 243 14.21 24.18 2.66
CA GLY A 243 14.16 25.40 1.84
C GLY A 243 12.84 26.14 1.97
N SER A 244 11.72 25.40 2.01
CA SER A 244 10.40 25.95 2.27
C SER A 244 10.30 26.57 3.68
N LEU A 245 10.78 25.90 4.73
CA LEU A 245 10.75 26.42 6.10
C LEU A 245 11.50 27.76 6.26
N PHE A 246 12.67 27.88 5.63
CA PHE A 246 13.45 29.12 5.64
C PHE A 246 12.71 30.28 4.95
N SER A 247 12.06 30.01 3.81
CA SER A 247 11.23 30.98 3.10
C SER A 247 10.04 31.42 3.95
N ASN A 248 9.24 30.47 4.45
CA ASN A 248 8.01 30.74 5.19
C ASN A 248 8.23 31.45 6.53
N THR A 249 9.46 31.46 7.06
CA THR A 249 9.80 32.14 8.32
C THR A 249 10.58 33.43 8.07
N ILE A 250 11.78 33.35 7.47
CA ILE A 250 12.71 34.47 7.42
C ILE A 250 12.37 35.42 6.26
N LEU A 251 12.10 34.92 5.06
CA LEU A 251 11.75 35.80 3.92
C LEU A 251 10.41 36.48 4.16
N VAL A 252 9.39 35.71 4.56
CA VAL A 252 8.06 36.22 4.89
C VAL A 252 8.11 37.32 5.96
N TYR A 253 8.97 37.20 6.98
CA TYR A 253 9.14 38.24 8.00
C TYR A 253 9.66 39.57 7.43
N TYR A 254 10.65 39.54 6.53
CA TYR A 254 11.14 40.76 5.87
C TYR A 254 10.07 41.36 4.94
N GLU A 255 9.40 40.52 4.16
CA GLU A 255 8.34 40.94 3.23
C GLU A 255 7.15 41.58 3.96
N ASP A 256 6.64 40.93 5.01
CA ASP A 256 5.52 41.44 5.84
C ASP A 256 5.89 42.74 6.58
N SER A 257 7.17 42.93 6.92
CA SER A 257 7.71 44.18 7.47
C SER A 257 7.83 45.33 6.45
N GLY A 258 7.41 45.14 5.19
CA GLY A 258 7.50 46.13 4.12
C GLY A 258 8.77 46.05 3.26
N GLU A 259 9.74 45.19 3.61
CA GLU A 259 11.02 45.01 2.90
C GLU A 259 10.91 44.02 1.72
N TRP A 260 9.80 44.07 0.99
CA TRP A 260 9.45 43.22 -0.16
C TRP A 260 10.59 43.07 -1.21
N THR A 261 11.33 44.16 -1.47
CA THR A 261 12.44 44.14 -2.43
C THR A 261 13.58 43.22 -1.96
N LEU A 262 13.86 43.17 -0.65
CA LEU A 262 14.89 42.29 -0.10
C LEU A 262 14.47 40.82 -0.16
N GLY A 263 13.19 40.51 0.09
CA GLY A 263 12.63 39.15 -0.05
C GLY A 263 12.74 38.59 -1.48
N PHE A 264 12.35 39.39 -2.48
CA PHE A 264 12.47 39.00 -3.89
C PHE A 264 13.93 38.90 -4.35
N LEU A 265 14.81 39.81 -3.90
CA LEU A 265 16.24 39.76 -4.24
C LEU A 265 16.95 38.56 -3.58
N ALA A 266 16.59 38.20 -2.36
CA ALA A 266 17.08 36.98 -1.69
C ALA A 266 16.60 35.72 -2.43
N SER A 267 15.35 35.72 -2.88
CA SER A 267 14.78 34.64 -3.71
C SER A 267 15.54 34.49 -5.05
N LEU A 268 15.83 35.60 -5.74
CA LEU A 268 16.68 35.62 -6.93
C LEU A 268 18.08 35.05 -6.66
N GLY A 269 18.74 35.49 -5.58
CA GLY A 269 20.06 35.00 -5.18
C GLY A 269 20.06 33.48 -4.96
N SER A 270 19.07 32.97 -4.25
CA SER A 270 18.89 31.52 -4.03
C SER A 270 18.71 30.76 -5.36
N ALA A 271 17.87 31.25 -6.28
CA ALA A 271 17.66 30.62 -7.58
C ALA A 271 18.91 30.62 -8.48
N VAL A 272 19.73 31.68 -8.43
CA VAL A 272 21.02 31.75 -9.14
C VAL A 272 22.02 30.73 -8.57
N ILE A 273 22.16 30.66 -7.24
CA ILE A 273 23.03 29.67 -6.58
C ILE A 273 22.55 28.25 -6.90
N ALA A 274 21.23 28.02 -6.92
CA ALA A 274 20.64 26.75 -7.35
C ALA A 274 21.10 26.39 -8.78
N LEU A 275 20.90 27.28 -9.76
CA LEU A 275 21.27 27.04 -11.16
C LEU A 275 22.77 26.78 -11.32
N VAL A 276 23.62 27.58 -10.67
CA VAL A 276 25.08 27.37 -10.68
C VAL A 276 25.44 26.02 -10.06
N SER A 277 24.84 25.64 -8.93
CA SER A 277 25.09 24.35 -8.28
C SER A 277 24.69 23.15 -9.16
N PHE A 278 23.61 23.29 -9.93
CA PHE A 278 23.16 22.28 -10.89
C PHE A 278 24.16 22.14 -12.04
N LEU A 279 24.56 23.27 -12.65
CA LEU A 279 25.49 23.32 -13.78
C LEU A 279 26.91 22.88 -13.41
N LEU A 280 27.37 23.11 -12.17
CA LEU A 280 28.65 22.59 -11.68
C LEU A 280 28.65 21.05 -11.55
N GLY A 281 27.48 20.41 -11.42
CA GLY A 281 27.34 18.95 -11.42
C GLY A 281 27.40 18.28 -12.80
N SER A 282 27.24 19.06 -13.88
CA SER A 282 27.14 18.58 -15.28
C SER A 282 28.14 17.53 -15.73
N PRO A 283 29.47 17.64 -15.48
CA PRO A 283 30.45 16.66 -15.95
C PRO A 283 30.33 15.29 -15.26
N GLY A 284 29.54 15.19 -14.19
CA GLY A 284 29.34 13.94 -13.46
C GLY A 284 28.02 13.21 -13.75
N TYR A 285 26.97 13.91 -14.21
CA TYR A 285 25.64 13.30 -14.29
C TYR A 285 25.57 12.14 -15.30
N ARG A 286 24.73 11.15 -14.99
CA ARG A 286 24.28 10.13 -15.95
C ARG A 286 23.12 10.70 -16.76
N TYR A 287 23.24 10.63 -18.09
CA TYR A 287 22.25 11.12 -19.04
C TYR A 287 21.44 9.96 -19.62
N THR A 288 20.13 9.93 -19.37
CA THR A 288 19.21 8.95 -19.96
C THR A 288 18.71 9.43 -21.31
N ILE A 289 18.70 8.52 -22.29
CA ILE A 289 18.09 8.74 -23.61
C ILE A 289 16.56 8.89 -23.42
N PRO A 290 15.87 9.83 -24.11
CA PRO A 290 14.42 9.96 -24.04
C PRO A 290 13.71 8.67 -24.46
N CYS A 291 12.82 8.14 -23.61
CA CYS A 291 12.13 6.85 -23.83
C CYS A 291 10.94 6.91 -24.80
N GLY A 292 10.67 8.06 -25.43
CA GLY A 292 9.55 8.24 -26.34
C GLY A 292 8.22 8.50 -25.63
N ASN A 293 7.41 9.36 -26.24
CA ASN A 293 6.29 10.01 -25.57
C ASN A 293 5.16 9.01 -25.18
N PRO A 294 4.70 8.99 -23.92
CA PRO A 294 3.58 8.15 -23.50
C PRO A 294 2.21 8.63 -24.02
N LEU A 295 2.01 9.93 -24.27
CA LEU A 295 0.70 10.46 -24.69
C LEU A 295 0.27 9.97 -26.09
N PRO A 296 1.12 10.00 -27.15
CA PRO A 296 0.81 9.37 -28.42
C PRO A 296 0.58 7.87 -28.31
N ARG A 297 1.30 7.15 -27.43
CA ARG A 297 1.13 5.70 -27.22
C ARG A 297 -0.26 5.36 -26.66
N VAL A 298 -0.71 6.10 -25.64
CA VAL A 298 -2.06 5.96 -25.09
C VAL A 298 -3.11 6.37 -26.13
N ALA A 299 -2.89 7.47 -26.86
CA ALA A 299 -3.78 7.92 -27.92
C ALA A 299 -3.89 6.91 -29.09
N GLN A 300 -2.79 6.24 -29.47
CA GLN A 300 -2.75 5.18 -30.48
C GLN A 300 -3.70 4.03 -30.11
N VAL A 301 -3.70 3.58 -28.86
CA VAL A 301 -4.61 2.51 -28.39
C VAL A 301 -6.08 2.93 -28.55
N PHE A 302 -6.43 4.16 -28.17
CA PHE A 302 -7.81 4.66 -28.34
C PHE A 302 -8.21 4.79 -29.81
N VAL A 303 -7.33 5.32 -30.66
CA VAL A 303 -7.58 5.47 -32.11
C VAL A 303 -7.67 4.11 -32.81
N ALA A 304 -6.78 3.16 -32.49
CA ALA A 304 -6.82 1.80 -33.01
C ALA A 304 -8.10 1.06 -32.58
N SER A 305 -8.49 1.18 -31.31
CA SER A 305 -9.75 0.60 -30.79
C SER A 305 -10.99 1.19 -31.47
N ALA A 306 -11.00 2.50 -31.71
CA ALA A 306 -12.09 3.18 -32.42
C ALA A 306 -12.15 2.82 -33.91
N ARG A 307 -11.00 2.69 -34.58
CA ARG A 307 -10.90 2.21 -35.97
C ARG A 307 -11.36 0.75 -36.12
N LYS A 308 -11.18 -0.07 -35.07
CA LYS A 308 -11.58 -1.49 -35.00
C LYS A 308 -12.89 -1.69 -34.23
N TRP A 309 -13.79 -0.69 -34.19
CA TRP A 309 -15.01 -0.73 -33.38
C TRP A 309 -15.90 -1.96 -33.65
N ASP A 310 -16.01 -2.40 -34.91
CA ASP A 310 -16.85 -3.54 -35.31
C ASP A 310 -16.13 -4.90 -35.19
N VAL A 311 -14.86 -4.93 -34.80
CA VAL A 311 -14.06 -6.16 -34.63
C VAL A 311 -14.36 -6.79 -33.27
N ILE A 312 -14.44 -8.13 -33.23
CA ILE A 312 -14.56 -8.93 -32.00
C ILE A 312 -13.15 -9.10 -31.42
N PRO A 313 -12.89 -8.82 -30.13
CA PRO A 313 -11.57 -9.00 -29.54
C PRO A 313 -11.15 -10.48 -29.53
N SER A 314 -9.91 -10.75 -29.91
CA SER A 314 -9.34 -12.10 -29.90
C SER A 314 -9.14 -12.66 -28.47
N ASN A 315 -9.02 -13.99 -28.36
CA ASN A 315 -8.59 -14.64 -27.12
C ASN A 315 -7.19 -14.15 -26.70
N ALA A 316 -6.90 -14.16 -25.40
CA ALA A 316 -5.64 -13.63 -24.85
C ALA A 316 -4.36 -14.21 -25.50
N ASP A 317 -4.38 -15.49 -25.88
CA ASP A 317 -3.27 -16.20 -26.53
C ASP A 317 -3.04 -15.79 -28.01
N GLN A 318 -3.91 -14.95 -28.58
CA GLN A 318 -3.91 -14.49 -29.97
C GLN A 318 -3.80 -12.96 -30.10
N LEU A 319 -3.49 -12.26 -29.00
CA LEU A 319 -3.25 -10.82 -29.02
C LEU A 319 -1.81 -10.50 -29.44
N TYR A 320 -1.63 -9.41 -30.18
CA TYR A 320 -0.33 -8.99 -30.71
C TYR A 320 0.61 -8.48 -29.60
N GLU A 321 1.77 -9.11 -29.45
CA GLU A 321 2.85 -8.70 -28.55
C GLU A 321 4.20 -9.05 -29.18
N VAL A 322 5.26 -8.30 -28.85
CA VAL A 322 6.61 -8.52 -29.38
C VAL A 322 7.23 -9.77 -28.73
N GLU A 323 7.89 -10.63 -29.50
CA GLU A 323 8.56 -11.82 -28.94
C GLU A 323 9.80 -11.49 -28.09
N GLY A 324 10.16 -12.38 -27.16
CA GLY A 324 11.35 -12.25 -26.31
C GLY A 324 11.15 -11.48 -24.98
N PRO A 325 12.23 -11.16 -24.25
CA PRO A 325 12.16 -10.43 -22.97
C PRO A 325 12.05 -8.91 -23.12
N GLU A 326 12.30 -8.37 -24.33
CA GLU A 326 12.20 -6.93 -24.59
C GLU A 326 10.74 -6.51 -24.72
N SER A 327 10.37 -5.39 -24.09
CA SER A 327 9.11 -4.70 -24.34
C SER A 327 9.24 -3.82 -25.59
N ALA A 328 8.14 -3.63 -26.33
CA ALA A 328 8.04 -2.59 -27.35
C ALA A 328 8.38 -1.18 -26.82
N ILE A 329 8.34 -0.99 -25.50
CA ILE A 329 8.73 0.23 -24.80
C ILE A 329 10.14 0.03 -24.23
N LYS A 330 11.13 0.70 -24.85
CA LYS A 330 12.54 0.63 -24.45
C LYS A 330 12.73 1.01 -22.99
N GLY A 331 13.12 0.02 -22.17
CA GLY A 331 13.35 0.17 -20.73
C GLY A 331 12.17 -0.19 -19.82
N SER A 332 11.01 -0.59 -20.36
CA SER A 332 9.87 -1.06 -19.56
C SER A 332 9.82 -2.59 -19.43
N ARG A 333 9.12 -3.09 -18.41
CA ARG A 333 8.78 -4.51 -18.26
C ARG A 333 7.46 -4.81 -18.97
N LYS A 334 7.28 -6.05 -19.44
CA LYS A 334 6.00 -6.50 -19.98
C LYS A 334 4.91 -6.52 -18.89
N ILE A 335 3.72 -6.07 -19.27
CA ILE A 335 2.52 -6.06 -18.42
C ILE A 335 1.64 -7.22 -18.87
N LEU A 336 1.13 -8.00 -17.91
CA LEU A 336 0.28 -9.16 -18.22
C LEU A 336 -1.15 -8.71 -18.56
N HIS A 337 -1.77 -9.38 -19.53
CA HIS A 337 -3.13 -9.10 -19.99
C HIS A 337 -4.17 -9.16 -18.84
N SER A 338 -5.16 -8.28 -18.90
CA SER A 338 -6.22 -8.12 -17.90
C SER A 338 -7.59 -8.03 -18.56
N ASN A 339 -8.53 -8.87 -18.12
CA ASN A 339 -9.94 -8.92 -18.57
C ASN A 339 -10.77 -7.65 -18.22
N GLY A 340 -10.14 -6.54 -17.86
CA GLY A 340 -10.80 -5.25 -17.62
C GLY A 340 -10.72 -4.37 -18.86
N PHE A 341 -11.85 -3.79 -19.26
CA PHE A 341 -11.98 -2.98 -20.48
C PHE A 341 -11.65 -3.76 -21.78
N GLU A 342 -12.28 -4.92 -21.97
CA GLU A 342 -12.12 -5.81 -23.14
C GLU A 342 -12.29 -5.11 -24.50
N PHE A 343 -12.99 -3.97 -24.55
CA PHE A 343 -13.14 -3.19 -25.78
C PHE A 343 -11.81 -2.60 -26.30
N LEU A 344 -10.80 -2.44 -25.44
CA LEU A 344 -9.47 -1.96 -25.82
C LEU A 344 -8.57 -3.06 -26.38
N ASP A 345 -8.86 -4.33 -26.11
CA ASP A 345 -8.13 -5.47 -26.69
C ASP A 345 -8.32 -5.59 -28.21
N LYS A 346 -9.33 -4.88 -28.76
CA LYS A 346 -9.49 -4.65 -30.19
C LYS A 346 -8.26 -3.98 -30.83
N ALA A 347 -7.54 -3.12 -30.11
CA ALA A 347 -6.31 -2.50 -30.63
C ALA A 347 -5.15 -3.49 -30.79
N ALA A 348 -5.11 -4.55 -29.97
CA ALA A 348 -4.12 -5.65 -30.06
C ALA A 348 -4.63 -6.87 -30.84
N THR A 349 -5.86 -6.81 -31.36
CA THR A 349 -6.42 -7.86 -32.23
C THR A 349 -5.90 -7.68 -33.65
N MET A 350 -5.23 -8.70 -34.19
CA MET A 350 -4.72 -8.72 -35.57
C MET A 350 -5.85 -8.95 -36.58
N THR A 351 -5.88 -8.14 -37.64
CA THR A 351 -6.83 -8.30 -38.76
C THR A 351 -6.08 -8.47 -40.09
N GLU A 352 -6.73 -9.02 -41.12
CA GLU A 352 -6.09 -9.25 -42.43
C GLU A 352 -5.56 -7.94 -43.07
N ASP A 353 -6.27 -6.82 -42.87
CA ASP A 353 -5.83 -5.50 -43.32
C ASP A 353 -4.57 -4.98 -42.62
N ASP A 354 -4.23 -5.48 -41.42
CA ASP A 354 -3.00 -5.11 -40.69
C ASP A 354 -1.78 -5.88 -41.24
N LEU A 355 -1.98 -7.09 -41.76
CA LEU A 355 -0.95 -7.84 -42.48
C LEU A 355 -0.56 -7.16 -43.79
N MET A 356 -1.52 -6.48 -44.44
CA MET A 356 -1.29 -5.69 -45.66
C MET A 356 -0.61 -4.34 -45.40
N HIS A 357 -0.77 -3.76 -44.21
CA HIS A 357 -0.20 -2.46 -43.82
C HIS A 357 0.81 -2.63 -42.69
N GLN A 358 2.00 -3.13 -43.03
CA GLN A 358 3.06 -3.35 -42.03
C GLN A 358 3.40 -2.09 -41.24
N ASN A 359 3.37 -2.21 -39.91
CA ASN A 359 3.87 -1.26 -38.92
C ASN A 359 3.16 0.12 -38.80
N ASP A 360 1.85 0.26 -39.06
CA ASP A 360 1.10 1.47 -38.61
C ASP A 360 0.73 1.38 -37.10
N PRO A 361 1.37 2.17 -36.20
CA PRO A 361 1.07 2.13 -34.77
C PRO A 361 -0.32 2.66 -34.42
N TRP A 362 -1.01 3.32 -35.35
CA TRP A 362 -2.37 3.83 -35.19
C TRP A 362 -3.46 2.84 -35.63
N ARG A 363 -3.08 1.61 -36.03
CA ARG A 363 -4.03 0.50 -36.31
C ARG A 363 -3.77 -0.75 -35.47
N LEU A 364 -2.51 -1.07 -35.18
CA LEU A 364 -2.13 -2.22 -34.37
C LEU A 364 -1.23 -1.78 -33.21
N CYS A 365 -1.61 -2.14 -31.99
CA CYS A 365 -0.86 -1.85 -30.76
C CYS A 365 -0.50 -3.15 -30.03
N THR A 366 0.56 -3.14 -29.25
CA THR A 366 0.97 -4.30 -28.42
C THR A 366 0.12 -4.45 -27.17
N VAL A 367 -0.03 -5.67 -26.64
CA VAL A 367 -0.71 -5.94 -25.36
C VAL A 367 -0.16 -5.05 -24.25
N THR A 368 1.16 -4.88 -24.15
CA THR A 368 1.77 -3.99 -23.14
C THR A 368 1.28 -2.54 -23.27
N GLN A 369 1.15 -1.99 -24.50
CA GLN A 369 0.59 -0.64 -24.71
C GLN A 369 -0.90 -0.57 -24.36
N VAL A 370 -1.67 -1.62 -24.68
CA VAL A 370 -3.10 -1.69 -24.34
C VAL A 370 -3.30 -1.74 -22.83
N GLU A 371 -2.50 -2.52 -22.10
CA GLU A 371 -2.55 -2.57 -20.64
C GLU A 371 -2.04 -1.28 -19.97
N GLU A 372 -1.09 -0.53 -20.57
CA GLU A 372 -0.76 0.84 -20.14
C GLU A 372 -2.00 1.77 -20.25
N ALA A 373 -2.73 1.74 -21.36
CA ALA A 373 -3.94 2.55 -21.54
C ALA A 373 -5.07 2.13 -20.56
N LYS A 374 -5.27 0.82 -20.36
CA LYS A 374 -6.19 0.27 -19.35
C LYS A 374 -5.80 0.70 -17.93
N CYS A 375 -4.50 0.74 -17.60
CA CYS A 375 -3.98 1.22 -16.32
C CYS A 375 -4.39 2.68 -16.07
N VAL A 376 -4.15 3.57 -17.03
CA VAL A 376 -4.54 4.99 -16.93
C VAL A 376 -6.05 5.13 -16.69
N LEU A 377 -6.89 4.38 -17.42
CA LEU A 377 -8.34 4.39 -17.20
C LEU A 377 -8.77 3.83 -15.83
N LYS A 378 -8.09 2.80 -15.31
CA LYS A 378 -8.35 2.25 -13.96
C LYS A 378 -7.99 3.27 -12.86
N MET A 379 -6.96 4.09 -13.07
CA MET A 379 -6.51 5.10 -12.09
C MET A 379 -7.30 6.42 -12.14
N LEU A 380 -7.83 6.80 -13.31
CA LEU A 380 -8.50 8.09 -13.52
C LEU A 380 -9.65 8.39 -12.53
N PRO A 381 -10.57 7.45 -12.20
CA PRO A 381 -11.63 7.71 -11.21
C PRO A 381 -11.10 8.01 -9.79
N ILE A 382 -10.02 7.34 -9.37
CA ILE A 382 -9.36 7.61 -8.08
C ILE A 382 -8.70 8.99 -8.12
N TRP A 383 -8.01 9.31 -9.21
CA TRP A 383 -7.36 10.61 -9.39
C TRP A 383 -8.36 11.77 -9.37
N LEU A 384 -9.54 11.62 -10.00
CA LEU A 384 -10.60 12.64 -9.95
C LEU A 384 -11.03 12.99 -8.52
N CYS A 385 -11.10 12.01 -7.60
CA CYS A 385 -11.45 12.28 -6.20
C CYS A 385 -10.38 13.15 -5.51
N THR A 386 -9.10 13.00 -5.88
CA THR A 386 -8.01 13.83 -5.31
C THR A 386 -8.08 15.32 -5.68
N ILE A 387 -8.95 15.70 -6.62
CA ILE A 387 -9.19 17.11 -6.96
C ILE A 387 -9.82 17.86 -5.78
N ILE A 388 -10.76 17.25 -5.05
CA ILE A 388 -11.40 17.90 -3.89
C ILE A 388 -10.40 18.05 -2.73
N TYR A 389 -9.49 17.10 -2.54
CA TYR A 389 -8.38 17.25 -1.60
C TYR A 389 -7.44 18.40 -2.01
N SER A 390 -7.15 18.54 -3.31
CA SER A 390 -6.36 19.66 -3.83
C SER A 390 -7.02 21.02 -3.54
N VAL A 391 -8.35 21.11 -3.64
CA VAL A 391 -9.11 22.32 -3.28
C VAL A 391 -9.01 22.65 -1.78
N VAL A 392 -9.05 21.64 -0.90
CA VAL A 392 -8.80 21.83 0.55
C VAL A 392 -7.39 22.38 0.77
N PHE A 393 -6.39 21.76 0.14
CA PHE A 393 -4.98 22.14 0.31
C PHE A 393 -4.68 23.57 -0.16
N THR A 394 -5.27 24.05 -1.27
CA THR A 394 -5.03 25.42 -1.75
C THR A 394 -5.60 26.53 -0.85
N GLN A 395 -6.51 26.22 0.08
CA GLN A 395 -7.02 27.21 1.04
C GLN A 395 -5.93 27.63 2.05
N MET A 396 -4.97 26.75 2.33
CA MET A 396 -3.88 26.99 3.28
C MET A 396 -2.99 28.18 2.86
N ALA A 397 -2.75 28.34 1.56
CA ALA A 397 -1.90 29.40 1.00
C ALA A 397 -2.70 30.67 0.60
N SER A 398 -3.98 30.74 0.94
CA SER A 398 -4.86 31.86 0.55
C SER A 398 -5.75 32.29 1.72
N LEU A 399 -6.95 31.72 1.86
CA LEU A 399 -7.93 32.15 2.85
C LEU A 399 -7.46 31.95 4.30
N PHE A 400 -6.58 30.97 4.58
CA PHE A 400 -6.01 30.81 5.92
C PHE A 400 -5.02 31.93 6.28
N VAL A 401 -4.28 32.45 5.29
CA VAL A 401 -3.39 33.61 5.44
C VAL A 401 -4.21 34.89 5.64
N GLU A 402 -5.23 35.11 4.82
CA GLU A 402 -6.18 36.23 4.98
C GLU A 402 -6.91 36.19 6.33
N GLN A 403 -7.29 35.00 6.82
CA GLN A 403 -7.86 34.83 8.15
C GLN A 403 -6.84 35.14 9.25
N GLY A 404 -5.57 34.75 9.07
CA GLY A 404 -4.50 35.02 10.03
C GLY A 404 -4.16 36.51 10.15
N ASP A 405 -4.23 37.26 9.04
CA ASP A 405 -4.02 38.73 8.95
C ASP A 405 -4.98 39.50 9.88
N VAL A 406 -6.20 39.00 10.08
CA VAL A 406 -7.22 39.60 10.95
C VAL A 406 -7.29 38.99 12.35
N MET A 407 -6.28 38.21 12.77
CA MET A 407 -6.14 37.62 14.10
C MET A 407 -4.96 38.24 14.87
N SER A 408 -4.94 38.08 16.20
CA SER A 408 -3.86 38.64 17.01
C SER A 408 -2.57 37.81 16.88
N SER A 409 -1.63 38.37 16.13
CA SER A 409 -0.31 37.81 15.76
C SER A 409 0.83 38.14 16.74
N ASN A 410 0.56 38.90 17.81
CA ASN A 410 1.57 39.37 18.75
C ASN A 410 1.89 38.33 19.83
N PHE A 411 3.10 37.76 19.82
CA PHE A 411 3.64 36.93 20.88
C PHE A 411 4.53 37.77 21.81
N GLY A 412 3.91 38.39 22.81
CA GLY A 412 4.59 39.29 23.73
C GLY A 412 5.08 40.57 23.05
N LYS A 413 6.38 40.65 22.73
CA LYS A 413 6.99 41.76 21.97
C LYS A 413 7.26 41.42 20.50
N PHE A 414 7.11 40.16 20.10
CA PHE A 414 7.42 39.71 18.75
C PHE A 414 6.14 39.60 17.92
N HIS A 415 6.17 40.12 16.69
CA HIS A 415 5.09 40.01 15.72
C HIS A 415 5.35 38.81 14.81
N LEU A 416 4.41 37.87 14.71
CA LEU A 416 4.51 36.71 13.84
C LEU A 416 3.65 36.92 12.58
N PRO A 417 4.24 37.03 11.38
CA PRO A 417 3.49 37.21 10.14
C PRO A 417 2.42 36.13 9.93
N ALA A 418 1.24 36.53 9.44
CA ALA A 418 0.15 35.59 9.17
C ALA A 418 0.54 34.50 8.17
N ALA A 419 1.30 34.87 7.13
CA ALA A 419 1.78 33.96 6.11
C ALA A 419 2.81 32.95 6.65
N SER A 420 3.44 33.19 7.81
CA SER A 420 4.36 32.23 8.45
C SER A 420 3.66 31.05 9.14
N MET A 421 2.32 31.02 9.20
CA MET A 421 1.58 29.89 9.75
C MET A 421 1.80 28.57 8.99
N SER A 422 2.14 28.63 7.71
CA SER A 422 2.61 27.51 6.88
C SER A 422 3.87 26.82 7.41
N ALA A 423 4.71 27.50 8.20
CA ALA A 423 5.87 26.89 8.85
C ALA A 423 5.45 25.79 9.84
N PHE A 424 4.30 25.97 10.53
CA PHE A 424 3.74 24.93 11.40
C PHE A 424 3.22 23.74 10.61
N ASP A 425 2.66 23.94 9.41
CA ASP A 425 2.31 22.83 8.50
C ASP A 425 3.56 22.04 8.09
N ILE A 426 4.63 22.70 7.64
CA ILE A 426 5.88 22.04 7.24
C ILE A 426 6.48 21.24 8.42
N CYS A 427 6.52 21.83 9.61
CA CYS A 427 6.95 21.12 10.82
C CYS A 427 6.03 19.95 11.17
N SER A 428 4.71 20.12 11.05
CA SER A 428 3.71 19.07 11.24
C SER A 428 3.92 17.93 10.24
N VAL A 429 4.10 18.21 8.95
CA VAL A 429 4.36 17.23 7.89
C VAL A 429 5.65 16.45 8.16
N LEU A 430 6.73 17.10 8.61
CA LEU A 430 7.96 16.43 9.00
C LEU A 430 7.77 15.52 10.22
N ILE A 431 7.10 16.01 11.27
CA ILE A 431 6.81 15.25 12.50
C ILE A 431 5.86 14.07 12.19
N CYS A 432 4.75 14.32 11.49
CA CYS A 432 3.79 13.32 11.05
C CYS A 432 4.42 12.29 10.10
N THR A 433 5.39 12.66 9.26
CA THR A 433 6.15 11.69 8.44
C THR A 433 7.06 10.82 9.32
N GLY A 434 7.70 11.40 10.33
CA GLY A 434 8.47 10.67 11.35
C GLY A 434 7.61 9.68 12.13
N ILE A 435 6.51 10.16 12.72
CA ILE A 435 5.48 9.36 13.40
C ILE A 435 4.92 8.28 12.45
N TYR A 436 4.64 8.63 11.19
CA TYR A 436 4.13 7.68 10.22
C TYR A 436 5.13 6.54 10.01
N ARG A 437 6.40 6.84 9.80
CA ARG A 437 7.43 5.84 9.49
C ARG A 437 7.92 5.05 10.70
N GLN A 438 8.00 5.66 11.88
CA GLN A 438 8.55 5.03 13.10
C GLN A 438 7.49 4.41 14.01
N ILE A 439 6.25 4.92 13.97
CA ILE A 439 5.16 4.48 14.84
C ILE A 439 4.05 3.85 14.01
N LEU A 440 3.43 4.57 13.06
CA LEU A 440 2.26 4.05 12.34
C LEU A 440 2.60 2.91 11.38
N VAL A 441 3.75 2.90 10.70
CA VAL A 441 4.14 1.79 9.80
C VAL A 441 4.43 0.53 10.62
N PRO A 442 5.31 0.54 11.64
CA PRO A 442 5.53 -0.65 12.47
C PRO A 442 4.27 -1.09 13.23
N LEU A 443 3.38 -0.16 13.59
CA LEU A 443 2.09 -0.49 14.21
C LEU A 443 1.10 -1.08 13.19
N ALA A 444 0.99 -0.52 11.99
CA ALA A 444 0.12 -1.03 10.92
C ALA A 444 0.64 -2.33 10.30
N GLU A 445 1.96 -2.53 10.26
CA GLU A 445 2.60 -3.80 9.93
C GLU A 445 2.20 -4.88 10.96
N LYS A 446 2.34 -4.56 12.27
CA LYS A 446 1.91 -5.45 13.37
C LYS A 446 0.40 -5.70 13.41
N LEU A 447 -0.44 -4.72 13.04
CA LEU A 447 -1.91 -4.82 13.11
C LEU A 447 -2.55 -5.39 11.83
N SER A 448 -2.04 -5.02 10.66
CA SER A 448 -2.59 -5.39 9.34
C SER A 448 -1.88 -6.58 8.70
N GLY A 449 -0.71 -7.00 9.21
CA GLY A 449 0.07 -8.11 8.64
C GLY A 449 0.61 -7.86 7.24
N ASN A 450 0.75 -6.59 6.85
CA ASN A 450 1.31 -6.18 5.57
C ASN A 450 2.67 -5.52 5.82
N PRO A 451 3.79 -5.99 5.23
CA PRO A 451 5.13 -5.41 5.43
C PRO A 451 5.27 -3.97 4.90
N LYS A 452 4.28 -3.45 4.16
CA LYS A 452 4.20 -2.04 3.73
C LYS A 452 3.35 -1.17 4.66
N GLY A 453 2.73 -1.74 5.71
CA GLY A 453 1.82 -1.07 6.62
C GLY A 453 0.44 -0.84 6.00
N LEU A 454 -0.09 0.38 6.11
CA LEU A 454 -1.37 0.77 5.49
C LEU A 454 -1.25 0.76 3.95
N THR A 455 -2.27 0.25 3.26
CA THR A 455 -2.28 0.28 1.79
C THR A 455 -2.38 1.72 1.27
N GLU A 456 -1.81 1.99 0.09
CA GLU A 456 -1.80 3.37 -0.45
C GLU A 456 -3.22 3.95 -0.64
N LEU A 457 -4.20 3.12 -0.99
CA LEU A 457 -5.60 3.55 -1.04
C LEU A 457 -6.14 3.88 0.36
N GLN A 458 -5.88 3.07 1.39
CA GLN A 458 -6.28 3.40 2.76
C GLN A 458 -5.66 4.73 3.21
N ARG A 459 -4.40 5.02 2.86
CA ARG A 459 -3.72 6.29 3.16
C ARG A 459 -4.39 7.48 2.47
N MET A 460 -4.75 7.35 1.19
CA MET A 460 -5.49 8.38 0.46
C MET A 460 -6.88 8.64 1.06
N GLY A 461 -7.62 7.57 1.41
CA GLY A 461 -8.93 7.68 2.07
C GLY A 461 -8.86 8.35 3.44
N ILE A 462 -7.83 8.02 4.25
CA ILE A 462 -7.58 8.69 5.54
C ILE A 462 -7.25 10.17 5.32
N GLY A 463 -6.48 10.52 4.29
CA GLY A 463 -6.19 11.92 3.92
C GLY A 463 -7.44 12.73 3.61
N LEU A 464 -8.40 12.18 2.86
CA LEU A 464 -9.70 12.82 2.59
C LEU A 464 -10.50 13.06 3.88
N ILE A 465 -10.51 12.10 4.81
CA ILE A 465 -11.18 12.24 6.12
C ILE A 465 -10.53 13.34 6.96
N ILE A 466 -9.20 13.39 7.02
CA ILE A 466 -8.46 14.43 7.77
C ILE A 466 -8.73 15.80 7.16
N GLY A 467 -8.68 15.94 5.82
CA GLY A 467 -9.01 17.19 5.13
C GLY A 467 -10.44 17.68 5.41
N MET A 468 -11.42 16.78 5.43
CA MET A 468 -12.79 17.10 5.81
C MET A 468 -12.87 17.66 7.24
N PHE A 469 -12.22 17.02 8.22
CA PHE A 469 -12.23 17.50 9.60
C PHE A 469 -11.45 18.81 9.79
N ALA A 470 -10.35 19.03 9.04
CA ALA A 470 -9.62 20.29 9.04
C ALA A 470 -10.51 21.45 8.56
N MET A 471 -11.30 21.27 7.50
CA MET A 471 -12.25 22.30 7.04
C MET A 471 -13.39 22.57 8.03
N VAL A 472 -13.84 21.55 8.77
CA VAL A 472 -14.80 21.73 9.88
C VAL A 472 -14.17 22.50 11.04
N ALA A 473 -12.90 22.24 11.36
CA ALA A 473 -12.16 23.00 12.37
C ALA A 473 -11.95 24.46 11.95
N ALA A 474 -11.60 24.71 10.69
CA ALA A 474 -11.45 26.06 10.13
C ALA A 474 -12.75 26.87 10.22
N ALA A 475 -13.89 26.25 9.88
CA ALA A 475 -15.21 26.86 10.06
C ALA A 475 -15.51 27.20 11.53
N ALA A 476 -15.18 26.30 12.46
CA ALA A 476 -15.38 26.53 13.88
C ALA A 476 -14.51 27.68 14.43
N THR A 477 -13.22 27.74 14.05
CA THR A 477 -12.34 28.85 14.44
C THR A 477 -12.83 30.19 13.89
N GLU A 478 -13.36 30.24 12.67
CA GLU A 478 -13.92 31.48 12.12
C GLU A 478 -15.18 31.94 12.86
N ILE A 479 -16.06 30.99 13.23
CA ILE A 479 -17.24 31.25 14.07
C ILE A 479 -16.85 31.85 15.42
N GLU A 480 -15.78 31.35 16.07
CA GLU A 480 -15.29 31.91 17.34
C GLU A 480 -14.56 33.25 17.14
N ARG A 481 -13.78 33.42 16.06
CA ARG A 481 -13.10 34.67 15.72
C ARG A 481 -14.07 35.83 15.57
N LEU A 482 -15.20 35.61 14.87
CA LEU A 482 -16.25 36.60 14.66
C LEU A 482 -16.95 37.05 15.96
N LYS A 483 -16.97 36.23 17.02
CA LYS A 483 -17.49 36.64 18.34
C LYS A 483 -16.56 37.57 19.10
N HIS A 484 -15.27 37.56 18.75
CA HIS A 484 -14.20 38.30 19.43
C HIS A 484 -13.77 39.58 18.67
N VAL A 485 -14.57 40.00 17.69
CA VAL A 485 -14.37 41.26 16.96
C VAL A 485 -14.94 42.44 17.76
N THR A 486 -14.11 43.41 18.07
CA THR A 486 -14.51 44.71 18.64
C THR A 486 -15.02 45.64 17.54
N PRO A 487 -16.21 46.26 17.69
CA PRO A 487 -16.74 47.20 16.69
C PRO A 487 -15.77 48.38 16.45
N GLY A 488 -15.33 48.55 15.20
CA GLY A 488 -14.41 49.61 14.78
C GLY A 488 -12.94 49.23 14.72
N GLN A 489 -12.55 47.99 15.07
CA GLN A 489 -11.19 47.47 14.87
C GLN A 489 -11.17 46.38 13.79
N ARG A 490 -10.08 46.31 13.01
CA ARG A 490 -9.88 45.28 11.97
C ARG A 490 -9.39 43.94 12.56
N ILE A 491 -8.55 44.00 13.58
CA ILE A 491 -7.93 42.85 14.24
C ILE A 491 -8.89 42.30 15.32
N SER A 492 -9.13 40.99 15.31
CA SER A 492 -9.87 40.28 16.36
C SER A 492 -8.97 40.02 17.59
N SER A 493 -9.55 39.98 18.79
CA SER A 493 -8.78 39.64 20.00
C SER A 493 -8.40 38.16 20.10
N LEU A 494 -8.87 37.31 19.17
CA LEU A 494 -8.50 35.90 19.08
C LEU A 494 -7.07 35.75 18.51
N SER A 495 -6.19 35.03 19.21
CA SER A 495 -4.80 34.85 18.79
C SER A 495 -4.64 33.87 17.62
N ILE A 496 -3.72 34.18 16.70
CA ILE A 496 -3.41 33.39 15.49
C ILE A 496 -3.07 31.92 15.80
N PHE A 497 -2.54 31.63 17.00
CA PHE A 497 -2.24 30.25 17.44
C PHE A 497 -3.48 29.34 17.51
N TRP A 498 -4.71 29.88 17.52
CA TRP A 498 -5.96 29.10 17.36
C TRP A 498 -6.12 28.49 15.95
N GLN A 499 -5.28 28.86 14.99
CA GLN A 499 -5.17 28.16 13.71
C GLN A 499 -4.31 26.88 13.79
N ILE A 500 -3.43 26.70 14.79
CA ILE A 500 -2.63 25.46 14.92
C ILE A 500 -3.50 24.21 15.13
N PRO A 501 -4.56 24.22 15.97
CA PRO A 501 -5.51 23.10 16.07
C PRO A 501 -6.34 22.83 14.81
N ILE A 502 -6.42 23.77 13.85
CA ILE A 502 -7.08 23.50 12.56
C ILE A 502 -6.32 22.41 11.79
N CYS A 503 -4.99 22.33 11.98
CA CYS A 503 -4.16 21.23 11.48
C CYS A 503 -4.37 19.89 12.23
N THR A 504 -5.20 19.82 13.29
CA THR A 504 -5.30 18.63 14.17
C THR A 504 -6.70 18.21 14.68
N CYS A 505 -7.79 18.95 14.40
CA CYS A 505 -9.21 18.66 14.75
C CYS A 505 -9.54 18.80 16.27
N GLY A 506 -10.68 19.30 16.77
CA GLY A 506 -11.96 19.87 16.27
C GLY A 506 -12.81 20.29 17.51
N CYS A 507 -14.14 20.56 17.54
CA CYS A 507 -15.23 20.72 16.56
C CYS A 507 -16.50 21.24 17.31
N PHE A 508 -17.23 22.28 16.84
CA PHE A 508 -18.56 22.68 17.35
C PHE A 508 -19.38 23.46 16.27
N ARG A 509 -20.64 23.84 16.57
CA ARG A 509 -21.69 24.23 15.57
C ARG A 509 -22.28 25.63 15.81
N ALA A 510 -22.57 26.41 14.76
CA ALA A 510 -23.33 27.67 14.86
C ALA A 510 -24.37 27.90 13.74
N ARG A 511 -25.14 29.00 13.86
CA ARG A 511 -26.34 29.36 13.08
C ARG A 511 -26.42 30.90 12.94
N GLY A 512 -26.76 31.45 11.78
CA GLY A 512 -26.98 32.90 11.59
C GLY A 512 -26.78 33.40 10.15
N LYS A 513 -27.38 34.54 9.74
CA LYS A 513 -27.50 34.98 8.33
C LYS A 513 -26.80 36.31 7.98
N LYS A 514 -26.15 36.30 6.80
CA LYS A 514 -25.73 37.38 5.87
C LYS A 514 -25.02 38.62 6.46
N PRO A 515 -23.79 38.96 6.01
CA PRO A 515 -23.49 39.29 4.60
C PRO A 515 -22.87 38.17 3.72
N GLY A 516 -22.20 38.56 2.61
CA GLY A 516 -21.54 37.66 1.66
C GLY A 516 -20.41 36.82 2.29
N TRP A 517 -19.93 35.80 1.57
CA TRP A 517 -19.00 34.82 2.16
C TRP A 517 -17.57 35.36 2.28
N ILE A 518 -17.06 36.07 1.27
CA ILE A 518 -15.71 36.67 1.24
C ILE A 518 -15.83 38.15 0.79
N PRO A 519 -16.01 39.10 1.72
CA PRO A 519 -15.89 40.54 1.47
C PRO A 519 -14.51 41.10 1.89
N ASP A 520 -14.20 42.31 1.47
CA ASP A 520 -12.90 42.98 1.73
C ASP A 520 -12.63 43.23 3.22
N ASP A 521 -13.70 43.53 3.97
CA ASP A 521 -13.70 43.50 5.42
C ASP A 521 -14.20 42.16 5.94
N LEU A 522 -13.26 41.25 6.22
CA LEU A 522 -13.47 39.91 6.75
C LEU A 522 -14.34 39.89 8.03
N ASN A 523 -14.40 40.97 8.82
CA ASN A 523 -15.27 41.06 10.00
C ASN A 523 -16.74 41.24 9.66
N LYS A 524 -17.05 41.60 8.41
CA LYS A 524 -18.40 41.62 7.83
C LYS A 524 -18.69 40.37 6.99
N GLY A 525 -17.73 39.44 6.90
CA GLY A 525 -17.80 38.22 6.10
C GLY A 525 -18.42 37.03 6.82
N HIS A 526 -18.63 35.97 6.06
CA HIS A 526 -19.06 34.65 6.55
C HIS A 526 -18.27 33.55 5.85
N MET A 527 -16.95 33.60 6.04
CA MET A 527 -15.98 32.63 5.52
C MET A 527 -16.23 31.23 6.13
N ASP A 528 -16.81 31.17 7.34
CA ASP A 528 -17.31 29.95 7.99
C ASP A 528 -18.19 29.09 7.07
N ARG A 529 -19.06 29.73 6.27
CA ARG A 529 -19.96 29.03 5.35
C ARG A 529 -19.23 28.44 4.14
N PHE A 530 -18.17 29.10 3.68
CA PHE A 530 -17.35 28.60 2.58
C PHE A 530 -16.55 27.36 3.02
N TYR A 531 -15.96 27.39 4.21
CA TYR A 531 -15.29 26.23 4.80
C TYR A 531 -16.26 25.05 5.05
N LEU A 532 -17.47 25.31 5.53
CA LEU A 532 -18.52 24.28 5.66
C LEU A 532 -18.98 23.71 4.30
N LEU A 533 -19.03 24.52 3.23
CA LEU A 533 -19.33 24.02 1.89
C LEU A 533 -18.26 23.04 1.41
N ILE A 534 -16.97 23.41 1.56
CA ILE A 534 -15.87 22.53 1.19
C ILE A 534 -15.92 21.23 1.99
N ALA A 535 -16.14 21.29 3.31
CA ALA A 535 -16.27 20.09 4.14
C ALA A 535 -17.40 19.14 3.67
N VAL A 536 -18.55 19.67 3.23
CA VAL A 536 -19.65 18.88 2.66
C VAL A 536 -19.27 18.28 1.30
N LEU A 537 -18.55 19.02 0.46
CA LEU A 537 -18.03 18.51 -0.81
C LEU A 537 -17.00 17.39 -0.60
N THR A 538 -16.07 17.52 0.35
CA THR A 538 -15.12 16.47 0.73
C THR A 538 -15.82 15.23 1.30
N ALA A 539 -16.90 15.40 2.07
CA ALA A 539 -17.70 14.28 2.56
C ALA A 539 -18.39 13.48 1.43
N PHE A 540 -18.90 14.18 0.41
CA PHE A 540 -19.50 13.54 -0.77
C PHE A 540 -18.44 12.87 -1.65
N ASP A 541 -17.31 13.54 -1.86
CA ASP A 541 -16.15 13.01 -2.59
C ASP A 541 -15.62 11.73 -1.94
N PHE A 542 -15.51 11.68 -0.61
CA PHE A 542 -15.09 10.48 0.11
C PHE A 542 -16.01 9.27 -0.14
N VAL A 543 -17.32 9.48 -0.31
CA VAL A 543 -18.26 8.38 -0.67
C VAL A 543 -18.02 7.88 -2.10
N ILE A 544 -17.74 8.79 -3.05
CA ILE A 544 -17.35 8.43 -4.42
C ILE A 544 -16.01 7.69 -4.41
N TYR A 545 -15.04 8.19 -3.65
CA TYR A 545 -13.73 7.58 -3.46
C TYR A 545 -13.85 6.13 -2.98
N LEU A 546 -14.69 5.84 -1.97
CA LEU A 546 -14.91 4.47 -1.50
C LEU A 546 -15.47 3.54 -2.59
N PHE A 547 -16.38 4.04 -3.44
CA PHE A 547 -16.89 3.28 -4.58
C PHE A 547 -15.79 3.00 -5.63
N CYS A 548 -15.03 4.02 -6.00
CA CYS A 548 -13.89 3.91 -6.92
C CYS A 548 -12.79 2.97 -6.39
N ALA A 549 -12.44 3.07 -5.11
CA ALA A 549 -11.45 2.24 -4.43
C ALA A 549 -11.86 0.77 -4.37
N ASN A 550 -13.15 0.47 -4.15
CA ASN A 550 -13.68 -0.89 -4.17
C ASN A 550 -13.81 -1.48 -5.58
N TRP A 551 -13.90 -0.64 -6.61
CA TRP A 551 -13.92 -1.07 -8.02
C TRP A 551 -12.51 -1.29 -8.60
N TYR A 552 -11.50 -0.59 -8.06
CA TYR A 552 -10.11 -0.69 -8.48
C TYR A 552 -9.51 -2.09 -8.22
N LYS A 553 -8.78 -2.61 -9.20
CA LYS A 553 -8.04 -3.87 -9.10
C LYS A 553 -6.56 -3.65 -9.42
N PRO A 554 -5.63 -4.22 -8.63
CA PRO A 554 -4.19 -4.11 -8.89
C PRO A 554 -3.79 -4.78 -10.21
N ILE A 555 -2.63 -4.40 -10.72
CA ILE A 555 -2.08 -4.87 -11.99
C ILE A 555 -1.02 -5.94 -11.72
N ASN A 556 -1.08 -7.03 -12.48
CA ASN A 556 -0.11 -8.13 -12.36
C ASN A 556 1.12 -7.84 -13.22
N LEU A 557 2.26 -7.65 -12.56
CA LEU A 557 3.56 -7.51 -13.21
C LEU A 557 4.29 -8.87 -13.23
N GLN A 558 4.95 -9.16 -14.36
CA GLN A 558 5.73 -10.38 -14.53
C GLN A 558 6.86 -10.43 -13.48
N GLY A 559 6.81 -11.44 -12.59
CA GLY A 559 7.75 -11.64 -11.49
C GLY A 559 7.24 -11.35 -10.06
N SER A 560 6.01 -10.82 -9.90
CA SER A 560 5.44 -10.54 -8.56
C SER A 560 5.01 -11.79 -7.76
N GLU A 561 4.74 -12.91 -8.43
CA GLU A 561 4.24 -14.15 -7.82
C GLU A 561 5.15 -14.70 -6.71
N LYS A 562 6.48 -14.49 -6.82
CA LYS A 562 7.47 -14.90 -5.80
C LYS A 562 7.38 -14.09 -4.50
N GLU A 563 6.86 -12.86 -4.54
CA GLU A 563 6.61 -12.08 -3.31
C GLU A 563 5.32 -12.59 -2.62
N THR A 564 4.29 -12.95 -3.39
CA THR A 564 3.03 -13.52 -2.89
C THR A 564 3.20 -14.88 -2.20
N GLU A 565 4.19 -15.68 -2.61
CA GLU A 565 4.53 -16.95 -1.94
C GLU A 565 5.16 -16.75 -0.56
N MET A 566 5.98 -15.71 -0.36
CA MET A 566 6.50 -15.35 0.96
C MET A 566 5.39 -14.80 1.88
N GLU A 567 4.47 -14.00 1.32
CA GLU A 567 3.34 -13.40 2.07
C GLU A 567 2.39 -14.47 2.64
N LYS A 568 2.16 -15.58 1.91
CA LYS A 568 1.45 -16.77 2.43
C LYS A 568 2.12 -17.36 3.68
N GLN A 569 3.45 -17.24 3.80
CA GLN A 569 4.21 -17.77 4.94
C GLN A 569 4.09 -16.90 6.19
N GLU A 570 3.66 -15.63 6.08
CA GLU A 570 3.32 -14.74 7.21
C GLU A 570 1.84 -14.80 7.61
N ALA A 571 0.94 -15.32 6.75
CA ALA A 571 -0.48 -15.47 7.08
C ALA A 571 -0.75 -16.49 8.22
N ALA A 572 0.15 -17.45 8.45
CA ALA A 572 -0.01 -18.50 9.47
C ALA A 572 -0.12 -17.99 10.93
N PRO A 573 0.77 -17.11 11.46
CA PRO A 573 0.62 -16.53 12.79
C PRO A 573 -0.67 -15.71 12.97
N PHE A 574 -1.12 -14.97 11.95
CA PHE A 574 -2.39 -14.22 12.02
C PHE A 574 -3.62 -15.13 12.09
N PHE A 575 -3.56 -16.34 11.50
CA PHE A 575 -4.60 -17.36 11.65
C PHE A 575 -4.74 -17.85 13.10
N SER A 576 -3.63 -17.95 13.85
CA SER A 576 -3.63 -18.33 15.27
C SER A 576 -4.34 -17.27 16.14
N PHE A 577 -4.06 -15.98 15.90
CA PHE A 577 -4.71 -14.88 16.63
C PHE A 577 -6.24 -14.85 16.41
N LYS A 578 -6.69 -15.14 15.17
CA LYS A 578 -8.11 -15.13 14.80
C LYS A 578 -8.94 -16.21 15.52
N MET A 579 -8.32 -17.34 15.93
CA MET A 579 -9.02 -18.40 16.67
C MET A 579 -9.34 -18.03 18.13
N ASN A 580 -8.50 -17.22 18.80
CA ASN A 580 -8.66 -16.91 20.23
C ASN A 580 -9.43 -15.62 20.53
N LEU A 581 -9.72 -14.79 19.53
CA LEU A 581 -10.52 -13.57 19.68
C LEU A 581 -11.87 -13.79 20.44
N PRO A 582 -12.65 -14.87 20.20
CA PRO A 582 -13.88 -15.14 20.96
C PRO A 582 -13.63 -15.42 22.45
N SER A 583 -12.49 -16.05 22.79
CA SER A 583 -12.11 -16.33 24.19
C SER A 583 -11.72 -15.04 24.92
N ALA A 584 -10.89 -14.21 24.28
CA ALA A 584 -10.48 -12.91 24.80
C ALA A 584 -11.69 -11.99 25.07
N ILE A 585 -12.66 -11.94 24.15
CA ILE A 585 -13.92 -11.18 24.33
C ILE A 585 -14.72 -11.70 25.54
N LYS A 586 -14.86 -13.04 25.67
CA LYS A 586 -15.57 -13.66 26.79
C LYS A 586 -14.92 -13.35 28.14
N GLN A 587 -13.58 -13.31 28.20
CA GLN A 587 -12.84 -13.00 29.41
C GLN A 587 -12.88 -11.51 29.76
N ALA A 588 -12.72 -10.63 28.76
CA ALA A 588 -12.87 -9.17 28.93
C ALA A 588 -14.27 -8.78 29.44
N LEU A 589 -15.35 -9.41 28.93
CA LEU A 589 -16.72 -9.21 29.42
C LEU A 589 -16.89 -9.62 30.90
N LYS A 590 -16.22 -10.69 31.33
CA LYS A 590 -16.26 -11.15 32.73
C LYS A 590 -15.55 -10.16 33.66
N LEU A 591 -14.39 -9.63 33.24
CA LEU A 591 -13.62 -8.65 34.00
C LEU A 591 -14.32 -7.28 34.07
N SER A 592 -14.86 -6.78 32.96
CA SER A 592 -15.61 -5.50 32.94
C SER A 592 -16.86 -5.54 33.79
N SER A 593 -17.60 -6.66 33.78
CA SER A 593 -18.78 -6.87 34.64
C SER A 593 -18.40 -6.85 36.13
N THR A 594 -17.22 -7.38 36.48
CA THR A 594 -16.71 -7.38 37.87
C THR A 594 -16.27 -5.98 38.30
N ALA A 595 -15.57 -5.24 37.43
CA ALA A 595 -15.15 -3.86 37.69
C ALA A 595 -16.33 -2.88 37.82
N TYR A 596 -17.39 -3.07 37.02
CA TYR A 596 -18.64 -2.32 37.13
C TYR A 596 -19.32 -2.51 38.49
N LEU A 597 -19.46 -3.75 38.96
CA LEU A 597 -20.02 -4.04 40.28
C LEU A 597 -19.18 -3.40 41.40
N PHE A 598 -17.85 -3.43 41.28
CA PHE A 598 -16.96 -2.79 42.25
C PHE A 598 -17.11 -1.26 42.25
N SER A 599 -17.20 -0.62 41.08
CA SER A 599 -17.45 0.82 40.95
C SER A 599 -18.78 1.24 41.58
N ALA A 600 -19.86 0.48 41.34
CA ALA A 600 -21.17 0.73 41.91
C ALA A 600 -21.17 0.62 43.45
N VAL A 601 -20.46 -0.36 44.02
CA VAL A 601 -20.33 -0.54 45.47
C VAL A 601 -19.49 0.58 46.11
N LEU A 602 -18.36 0.96 45.51
CA LEU A 602 -17.48 2.01 46.02
C LEU A 602 -18.21 3.35 46.22
N LEU A 603 -19.17 3.66 45.34
CA LEU A 603 -19.96 4.89 45.39
C LEU A 603 -20.94 4.96 46.57
N VAL A 604 -21.36 3.81 47.12
CA VAL A 604 -22.23 3.77 48.32
C VAL A 604 -21.49 4.37 49.52
N PHE A 605 -20.18 4.09 49.63
CA PHE A 605 -19.30 4.50 50.73
C PHE A 605 -18.70 5.91 50.59
N LEU A 606 -18.88 6.59 49.45
CA LEU A 606 -18.38 7.95 49.25
C LEU A 606 -19.17 9.01 50.07
N PRO A 607 -18.51 10.04 50.64
CA PRO A 607 -19.15 11.03 51.52
C PRO A 607 -20.25 11.85 50.83
N ASN A 608 -21.27 12.23 51.60
CA ASN A 608 -22.49 12.88 51.09
C ASN A 608 -22.27 14.19 50.30
N GLN A 609 -21.13 14.86 50.47
CA GLN A 609 -20.79 16.07 49.70
C GLN A 609 -20.67 15.80 48.19
N PHE A 610 -20.23 14.60 47.78
CA PHE A 610 -20.17 14.22 46.36
C PHE A 610 -21.51 13.71 45.80
N LYS A 611 -22.44 13.25 46.64
CA LYS A 611 -23.77 12.76 46.21
C LYS A 611 -24.70 13.86 45.70
N SER A 612 -24.50 15.12 46.10
CA SER A 612 -25.43 16.21 45.78
C SER A 612 -25.37 16.73 44.34
N TYR A 613 -24.36 16.35 43.55
CA TYR A 613 -24.10 16.93 42.22
C TYR A 613 -24.48 16.01 41.03
N VAL A 614 -24.88 14.76 41.30
CA VAL A 614 -25.08 13.75 40.25
C VAL A 614 -26.55 13.32 40.17
N THR A 615 -27.26 13.87 39.19
CA THR A 615 -28.61 13.41 38.82
C THR A 615 -28.57 11.94 38.38
N MET A 616 -29.53 11.11 38.82
CA MET A 616 -29.59 9.66 38.49
C MET A 616 -29.41 9.34 37.00
N LYS A 617 -29.90 10.20 36.09
CA LYS A 617 -29.71 10.06 34.64
C LYS A 617 -28.24 10.18 34.22
N ASN A 618 -27.51 11.15 34.78
CA ASN A 618 -26.09 11.34 34.49
C ASN A 618 -25.27 10.21 35.10
N PHE A 619 -25.61 9.74 36.31
CA PHE A 619 -24.97 8.56 36.91
C PHE A 619 -25.04 7.31 36.03
N ILE A 620 -26.22 7.02 35.47
CA ILE A 620 -26.40 5.88 34.55
C ILE A 620 -25.54 6.05 33.28
N ILE A 621 -25.45 7.27 32.74
CA ILE A 621 -24.60 7.57 31.58
C ILE A 621 -23.12 7.35 31.91
N GLU A 622 -22.61 7.89 33.02
CA GLU A 622 -21.22 7.70 33.46
C GLU A 622 -20.88 6.22 33.72
N GLN A 623 -21.80 5.46 34.31
CA GLN A 623 -21.61 4.03 34.54
C GLN A 623 -21.62 3.20 33.26
N ILE A 624 -22.41 3.59 32.24
CA ILE A 624 -22.34 2.99 30.90
C ILE A 624 -20.99 3.32 30.24
N ILE A 625 -20.53 4.58 30.32
CA ILE A 625 -19.22 5.01 29.81
C ILE A 625 -18.08 4.22 30.48
N LEU A 626 -18.13 4.05 31.80
CA LEU A 626 -17.14 3.30 32.57
C LEU A 626 -17.17 1.79 32.27
N TYR A 627 -18.34 1.20 32.01
CA TYR A 627 -18.44 -0.19 31.56
C TYR A 627 -17.80 -0.39 30.18
N PHE A 628 -18.12 0.47 29.20
CA PHE A 628 -17.52 0.38 27.87
C PHE A 628 -16.01 0.70 27.88
N GLY A 629 -15.58 1.68 28.68
CA GLY A 629 -14.17 2.02 28.87
C GLY A 629 -13.38 0.88 29.50
N SER A 630 -13.86 0.30 30.61
CA SER A 630 -13.20 -0.85 31.27
C SER A 630 -13.22 -2.11 30.40
N PHE A 631 -14.31 -2.38 29.67
CA PHE A 631 -14.34 -3.45 28.67
C PHE A 631 -13.28 -3.24 27.59
N SER A 632 -13.12 -2.02 27.09
CA SER A 632 -12.10 -1.69 26.08
C SER A 632 -10.68 -1.90 26.63
N VAL A 633 -10.42 -1.47 27.88
CA VAL A 633 -9.12 -1.67 28.54
C VAL A 633 -8.83 -3.15 28.78
N PHE A 634 -9.77 -3.94 29.31
CA PHE A 634 -9.56 -5.38 29.52
C PHE A 634 -9.47 -6.16 28.22
N LEU A 635 -10.22 -5.77 27.18
CA LEU A 635 -10.10 -6.36 25.85
C LEU A 635 -8.72 -6.05 25.24
N CYS A 636 -8.25 -4.79 25.33
CA CYS A 636 -6.89 -4.45 24.94
C CYS A 636 -5.83 -5.22 25.73
N TRP A 637 -6.00 -5.39 27.06
CA TRP A 637 -5.10 -6.17 27.89
C TRP A 637 -5.04 -7.65 27.47
N GLU A 638 -6.17 -8.33 27.35
CA GLU A 638 -6.22 -9.75 26.96
C GLU A 638 -5.74 -9.94 25.51
N LEU A 639 -6.09 -9.04 24.58
CA LEU A 639 -5.57 -9.08 23.21
C LEU A 639 -4.06 -8.83 23.18
N SER A 640 -3.53 -7.90 23.98
CA SER A 640 -2.09 -7.65 24.07
C SER A 640 -1.34 -8.81 24.75
N HIS A 641 -1.92 -9.43 25.78
CA HIS A 641 -1.37 -10.62 26.43
C HIS A 641 -1.32 -11.82 25.47
N HIS A 642 -2.42 -12.10 24.76
CA HIS A 642 -2.45 -13.14 23.73
C HIS A 642 -1.54 -12.80 22.53
N LEU A 643 -1.49 -11.54 22.08
CA LEU A 643 -0.57 -11.11 21.03
C LEU A 643 0.89 -11.27 21.48
N HIS A 644 1.22 -10.94 22.73
CA HIS A 644 2.55 -11.14 23.28
C HIS A 644 2.90 -12.64 23.36
N GLN A 645 1.97 -13.51 23.77
CA GLN A 645 2.14 -14.96 23.71
C GLN A 645 2.38 -15.45 22.27
N VAL A 646 1.58 -15.01 21.29
CA VAL A 646 1.70 -15.40 19.86
C VAL A 646 2.98 -14.83 19.20
N LEU A 647 3.47 -13.67 19.64
CA LEU A 647 4.73 -13.10 19.17
C LEU A 647 5.95 -13.77 19.85
N HIS A 648 5.85 -14.18 21.11
CA HIS A 648 6.90 -14.92 21.81
C HIS A 648 6.92 -16.42 21.49
N THR A 649 5.86 -16.98 20.88
CA THR A 649 5.91 -18.32 20.28
C THR A 649 6.82 -18.33 19.05
N LYS A 650 8.13 -18.44 19.30
CA LYS A 650 9.13 -18.79 18.28
C LYS A 650 8.63 -20.02 17.51
N ARG A 651 8.81 -20.05 16.18
CA ARG A 651 8.56 -21.21 15.29
C ARG A 651 9.47 -22.44 15.56
N PHE A 652 10.00 -22.51 16.78
CA PHE A 652 11.03 -23.41 17.28
C PHE A 652 10.83 -23.75 18.76
N ILE A 653 9.64 -23.46 19.35
CA ILE A 653 9.37 -23.76 20.77
C ILE A 653 9.58 -25.23 21.12
N PHE A 654 9.26 -26.13 20.18
CA PHE A 654 9.44 -27.58 20.30
C PHE A 654 10.70 -28.09 19.57
N ALA A 655 11.61 -27.21 19.18
CA ALA A 655 12.89 -27.58 18.59
C ALA A 655 14.00 -27.43 19.64
N PRO A 656 14.77 -28.50 19.94
CA PRO A 656 15.87 -28.39 20.88
C PRO A 656 16.95 -27.41 20.35
N PRO A 657 17.64 -26.66 21.24
CA PRO A 657 18.68 -25.72 20.81
C PRO A 657 19.83 -26.46 20.12
N LYS A 658 20.38 -25.85 19.06
CA LYS A 658 21.49 -26.40 18.28
C LYS A 658 22.70 -26.65 19.19
N GLY A 659 23.23 -27.88 19.17
CA GLY A 659 24.34 -28.32 20.05
C GLY A 659 23.92 -28.85 21.42
N SER A 660 22.62 -29.07 21.67
CA SER A 660 22.17 -29.88 22.82
C SER A 660 22.08 -31.36 22.45
N ALA A 661 22.31 -32.25 23.42
CA ALA A 661 22.22 -33.70 23.20
C ALA A 661 20.87 -34.13 22.60
N ALA A 662 19.76 -33.49 22.99
CA ALA A 662 18.43 -33.74 22.42
C ALA A 662 18.32 -33.36 20.92
N ALA A 663 19.11 -32.41 20.43
CA ALA A 663 19.16 -32.08 19.01
C ALA A 663 19.93 -33.13 18.18
N GLU A 664 20.78 -33.93 18.83
CA GLU A 664 21.61 -34.96 18.20
C GLU A 664 21.01 -36.36 18.32
N THR A 665 20.25 -36.66 19.38
CA THR A 665 19.68 -38.00 19.64
C THR A 665 18.21 -38.15 19.23
N ASN A 666 17.31 -37.25 19.63
CA ASN A 666 15.91 -37.25 19.19
C ASN A 666 15.31 -35.83 19.20
N PRO A 667 15.36 -35.09 18.07
CA PRO A 667 14.85 -33.73 17.97
C PRO A 667 13.32 -33.63 17.81
N SER A 668 12.61 -34.76 17.88
CA SER A 668 11.15 -34.84 17.73
C SER A 668 10.39 -35.01 19.05
N GLU A 669 11.04 -35.54 20.09
CA GLU A 669 10.38 -35.84 21.37
C GLU A 669 9.70 -34.61 22.03
N PRO A 670 10.29 -33.40 22.06
CA PRO A 670 9.63 -32.22 22.66
C PRO A 670 8.38 -31.75 21.88
N LEU A 671 8.24 -32.14 20.61
CA LEU A 671 7.07 -31.87 19.79
C LEU A 671 6.00 -32.95 20.01
N LEU A 672 6.42 -34.21 20.17
CA LEU A 672 5.54 -35.34 20.47
C LEU A 672 4.93 -35.25 21.88
N SER A 673 5.73 -34.96 22.92
CA SER A 673 5.22 -34.77 24.28
C SER A 673 4.20 -33.62 24.33
N ALA A 674 4.45 -32.52 23.63
CA ALA A 674 3.49 -31.41 23.53
C ALA A 674 2.17 -31.79 22.83
N LEU A 675 2.18 -32.77 21.92
CA LEU A 675 0.97 -33.29 21.27
C LEU A 675 0.21 -34.31 22.15
N GLU A 676 0.95 -35.13 22.89
CA GLU A 676 0.43 -36.25 23.69
C GLU A 676 0.00 -35.86 25.12
N GLU A 677 0.70 -34.94 25.78
CA GLU A 677 0.47 -34.54 27.18
C GLU A 677 -0.43 -33.30 27.34
N SER A 678 -0.59 -32.49 26.30
CA SER A 678 -1.39 -31.25 26.37
C SER A 678 -2.90 -31.51 26.43
N SER A 679 -3.62 -30.72 27.23
CA SER A 679 -5.08 -30.83 27.33
C SER A 679 -5.77 -30.52 25.99
N PRO A 680 -6.85 -31.26 25.65
CA PRO A 680 -7.49 -31.15 24.33
C PRO A 680 -8.01 -29.74 24.07
N GLY A 681 -7.57 -29.14 22.96
CA GLY A 681 -7.94 -27.78 22.56
C GLY A 681 -7.14 -26.65 23.23
N SER A 682 -6.05 -26.98 23.92
CA SER A 682 -5.13 -25.99 24.49
C SER A 682 -4.21 -25.34 23.43
N LEU A 683 -3.75 -24.11 23.71
CA LEU A 683 -2.86 -23.36 22.82
C LEU A 683 -1.55 -24.12 22.47
N PRO A 684 -0.84 -24.79 23.42
CA PRO A 684 0.37 -25.55 23.10
C PRO A 684 0.10 -26.68 22.10
N GLN A 685 -1.03 -27.39 22.25
CA GLN A 685 -1.40 -28.48 21.36
C GLN A 685 -1.66 -28.00 19.92
N PHE A 686 -2.42 -26.92 19.74
CA PHE A 686 -2.65 -26.34 18.41
C PHE A 686 -1.34 -25.83 17.76
N LEU A 687 -0.44 -25.23 18.55
CA LEU A 687 0.87 -24.79 18.06
C LEU A 687 1.77 -25.98 17.67
N ALA A 688 1.70 -27.10 18.39
CA ALA A 688 2.45 -28.31 18.07
C ALA A 688 1.94 -28.96 16.76
N TYR A 689 0.63 -29.05 16.55
CA TYR A 689 0.06 -29.52 15.27
C TYR A 689 0.46 -28.61 14.10
N LEU A 690 0.56 -27.30 14.32
CA LEU A 690 1.00 -26.34 13.30
C LEU A 690 2.52 -26.45 13.00
N ASP A 691 3.39 -26.53 14.02
CA ASP A 691 4.84 -26.73 13.80
C ASP A 691 5.11 -28.05 13.07
N LEU A 692 4.45 -29.13 13.48
CA LEU A 692 4.52 -30.43 12.83
C LEU A 692 4.13 -30.36 11.34
N CYS A 693 2.98 -29.75 11.02
CA CYS A 693 2.54 -29.55 9.64
C CYS A 693 3.58 -28.74 8.83
N MET A 694 4.14 -27.68 9.42
CA MET A 694 5.12 -26.81 8.75
C MET A 694 6.47 -27.50 8.50
N VAL A 695 6.93 -28.36 9.41
CA VAL A 695 8.15 -29.20 9.24
C VAL A 695 7.96 -30.26 8.15
N CYS A 696 6.76 -30.85 8.07
CA CYS A 696 6.41 -31.82 7.03
C CYS A 696 6.26 -31.17 5.65
N GLU A 697 5.66 -29.98 5.55
CA GLU A 697 5.38 -29.28 4.28
C GLU A 697 6.62 -28.54 3.72
N ASN A 698 7.37 -27.79 4.53
CA ASN A 698 8.42 -26.88 4.04
C ASN A 698 9.83 -27.51 4.03
N ASN A 699 10.73 -27.01 3.17
CA ASN A 699 12.14 -27.45 3.11
C ASN A 699 13.09 -26.71 4.06
N VAL A 700 12.57 -25.93 5.00
CA VAL A 700 13.38 -25.06 5.90
C VAL A 700 14.17 -25.85 6.96
N ALA A 701 13.74 -27.08 7.31
CA ALA A 701 14.38 -27.91 8.33
C ALA A 701 14.39 -29.41 7.96
N THR A 702 15.07 -29.76 6.87
CA THR A 702 15.21 -31.16 6.38
C THR A 702 15.69 -32.13 7.47
N TRP A 703 16.60 -31.69 8.35
CA TRP A 703 17.14 -32.51 9.45
C TRP A 703 16.08 -32.89 10.52
N ARG A 704 15.17 -31.97 10.90
CA ARG A 704 14.06 -32.29 11.84
C ARG A 704 13.11 -33.32 11.23
N ARG A 705 12.85 -33.21 9.92
CA ARG A 705 11.98 -34.14 9.20
C ARG A 705 12.63 -35.49 8.98
N ALA A 706 13.94 -35.54 8.70
CA ALA A 706 14.69 -36.78 8.57
C ALA A 706 14.68 -37.60 9.87
N ALA A 707 14.65 -36.94 11.04
CA ALA A 707 14.53 -37.62 12.33
C ALA A 707 13.18 -38.34 12.54
N PHE A 708 12.13 -38.02 11.77
CA PHE A 708 10.90 -38.82 11.79
C PHE A 708 11.08 -40.21 11.16
N PHE A 709 12.09 -40.39 10.31
CA PHE A 709 12.46 -41.66 9.67
C PHE A 709 13.68 -42.30 10.38
N GLU A 710 13.63 -42.37 11.70
CA GLU A 710 14.60 -43.10 12.52
C GLU A 710 14.55 -44.62 12.28
N GLU A 711 15.66 -45.32 12.55
CA GLU A 711 15.84 -46.76 12.26
C GLU A 711 14.81 -47.67 12.97
N THR A 712 14.34 -47.30 14.15
CA THR A 712 13.29 -48.03 14.90
C THR A 712 11.89 -47.84 14.30
N GLY A 713 11.68 -46.75 13.56
CA GLY A 713 10.39 -46.36 12.99
C GLY A 713 9.28 -46.07 14.00
N GLU A 714 9.61 -45.84 15.28
CA GLU A 714 8.63 -45.62 16.34
C GLU A 714 8.06 -44.19 16.30
N THR A 715 8.93 -43.20 16.15
CA THR A 715 8.58 -41.78 15.95
C THR A 715 7.63 -41.60 14.77
N TYR A 716 7.89 -42.25 13.63
CA TYR A 716 7.00 -42.21 12.45
C TYR A 716 5.58 -42.68 12.81
N LYS A 717 5.47 -43.82 13.50
CA LYS A 717 4.19 -44.41 13.92
C LYS A 717 3.46 -43.51 14.92
N ARG A 718 4.16 -42.91 15.90
CA ARG A 718 3.59 -41.94 16.86
C ARG A 718 3.03 -40.71 16.14
N VAL A 719 3.82 -40.08 15.27
CA VAL A 719 3.42 -38.90 14.48
C VAL A 719 2.17 -39.18 13.64
N VAL A 720 2.14 -40.31 12.92
CA VAL A 720 0.98 -40.68 12.10
C VAL A 720 -0.25 -40.96 12.97
N ALA A 721 -0.12 -41.74 14.06
CA ALA A 721 -1.23 -42.04 14.97
C ALA A 721 -1.84 -40.79 15.60
N VAL A 722 -1.01 -39.83 16.04
CA VAL A 722 -1.44 -38.54 16.60
C VAL A 722 -2.23 -37.71 15.57
N CYS A 723 -1.81 -37.71 14.30
CA CYS A 723 -2.52 -36.97 13.25
C CYS A 723 -3.74 -37.69 12.68
N LEU A 724 -3.81 -39.03 12.74
CA LEU A 724 -5.01 -39.76 12.31
C LEU A 724 -6.17 -39.61 13.30
N ARG A 725 -5.94 -39.63 14.62
CA ARG A 725 -6.99 -39.54 15.65
C ARG A 725 -8.05 -38.43 15.38
N PRO A 726 -7.70 -37.15 15.09
CA PRO A 726 -8.69 -36.12 14.78
C PRO A 726 -9.48 -36.38 13.49
N LEU A 727 -8.86 -36.96 12.46
CA LEU A 727 -9.51 -37.32 11.19
C LEU A 727 -10.50 -38.48 11.35
N GLU A 728 -10.12 -39.49 12.15
CA GLU A 728 -10.98 -40.62 12.50
C GLU A 728 -12.17 -40.16 13.37
N GLN A 729 -11.92 -39.25 14.31
CA GLN A 729 -12.98 -38.63 15.12
C GLN A 729 -13.94 -37.81 14.25
N LEU A 730 -13.44 -37.06 13.26
CA LEU A 730 -14.27 -36.32 12.32
C LEU A 730 -15.13 -37.27 11.45
N ALA A 731 -14.52 -38.29 10.85
CA ALA A 731 -15.21 -39.27 10.01
C ALA A 731 -16.30 -40.03 10.78
N SER A 732 -15.98 -40.50 12.00
CA SER A 732 -16.93 -41.25 12.84
C SER A 732 -18.02 -40.36 13.47
N THR A 733 -17.75 -39.10 13.78
CA THR A 733 -18.76 -38.16 14.31
C THR A 733 -19.76 -37.77 13.21
N LEU A 734 -19.28 -37.50 11.99
CA LEU A 734 -20.14 -37.31 10.83
C LEU A 734 -20.93 -38.59 10.53
N GLY A 735 -20.27 -39.75 10.55
CA GLY A 735 -20.89 -41.06 10.31
C GLY A 735 -22.06 -41.39 11.24
N LYS A 736 -21.86 -41.26 12.56
CA LYS A 736 -22.91 -41.47 13.57
C LYS A 736 -24.12 -40.56 13.37
N GLY A 737 -23.92 -39.33 12.87
CA GLY A 737 -25.02 -38.41 12.55
C GLY A 737 -25.89 -38.86 11.36
N PHE A 738 -25.35 -39.68 10.46
CA PHE A 738 -26.10 -40.30 9.36
C PHE A 738 -26.75 -41.62 9.78
N GLU A 739 -26.13 -42.41 10.66
CA GLU A 739 -26.70 -43.67 11.15
C GLU A 739 -27.99 -43.45 11.97
N THR A 740 -28.12 -42.37 12.75
CA THR A 740 -29.38 -42.03 13.44
C THR A 740 -30.57 -41.73 12.50
N HIS A 741 -30.35 -41.58 11.19
CA HIS A 741 -31.40 -41.44 10.18
C HIS A 741 -31.82 -42.77 9.51
N SER A 742 -31.17 -43.89 9.85
CA SER A 742 -31.29 -45.17 9.12
C SER A 742 -32.38 -46.12 9.64
N ASP A 743 -32.67 -46.10 10.94
CA ASP A 743 -33.48 -47.16 11.56
C ASP A 743 -34.99 -47.04 11.31
N ASP A 744 -35.47 -45.88 10.84
CA ASP A 744 -36.89 -45.65 10.58
C ASP A 744 -37.25 -45.83 9.08
N LYS A 745 -37.25 -47.10 8.65
CA LYS A 745 -37.45 -47.52 7.24
C LYS A 745 -38.82 -47.15 6.63
N THR A 746 -39.71 -46.49 7.36
CA THR A 746 -41.08 -46.16 6.90
C THR A 746 -41.23 -44.70 6.44
N TYR A 747 -40.24 -43.83 6.66
CA TYR A 747 -40.37 -42.37 6.46
C TYR A 747 -39.64 -41.78 5.23
N GLN A 748 -39.05 -42.61 4.36
CA GLN A 748 -38.14 -42.11 3.30
C GLN A 748 -38.79 -41.32 2.14
N GLN A 749 -40.12 -41.33 1.97
CA GLN A 749 -40.75 -40.75 0.77
C GLN A 749 -41.41 -39.37 0.97
N HIS A 750 -41.64 -38.91 2.20
CA HIS A 750 -42.38 -37.66 2.44
C HIS A 750 -41.53 -36.45 2.86
N ASN A 751 -40.29 -36.65 3.34
CA ASN A 751 -39.46 -35.58 3.92
C ASN A 751 -38.43 -34.92 2.99
N GLN A 752 -38.40 -35.22 1.69
CA GLN A 752 -37.51 -34.52 0.74
C GLN A 752 -37.88 -33.04 0.50
N LEU A 753 -39.00 -32.56 1.05
CA LEU A 753 -39.44 -31.16 1.02
C LEU A 753 -39.33 -30.41 2.36
N GLN A 754 -38.99 -31.08 3.46
CA GLN A 754 -38.80 -30.46 4.79
C GLN A 754 -37.49 -30.93 5.45
N LEU A 755 -36.37 -30.34 5.04
CA LEU A 755 -35.33 -30.01 6.03
C LEU A 755 -35.77 -28.71 6.73
N GLN A 756 -36.72 -28.81 7.66
CA GLN A 756 -36.86 -27.80 8.70
C GLN A 756 -35.87 -28.13 9.81
N THR A 757 -34.99 -27.16 10.06
CA THR A 757 -33.98 -27.10 11.11
C THR A 757 -34.40 -27.76 12.43
N ASP A 758 -33.73 -28.86 12.78
CA ASP A 758 -33.57 -29.24 14.18
C ASP A 758 -32.27 -28.59 14.70
N PRO A 759 -32.36 -27.54 15.55
CA PRO A 759 -31.20 -26.80 16.00
C PRO A 759 -30.24 -27.65 16.87
N GLN A 760 -30.68 -28.77 17.45
CA GLN A 760 -29.80 -29.66 18.21
C GLN A 760 -28.87 -30.47 17.30
N GLN A 761 -29.33 -30.83 16.10
CA GLN A 761 -28.55 -31.63 15.16
C GLN A 761 -27.56 -30.78 14.37
N ASP A 762 -27.96 -29.58 13.94
CA ASP A 762 -27.04 -28.58 13.37
C ASP A 762 -25.91 -28.21 14.36
N SER A 763 -26.19 -28.14 15.67
CA SER A 763 -25.16 -27.88 16.69
C SER A 763 -24.06 -28.93 16.71
N LYS A 764 -24.39 -30.23 16.62
CA LYS A 764 -23.38 -31.32 16.62
C LYS A 764 -22.51 -31.30 15.37
N TYR A 765 -23.09 -31.03 14.19
CA TYR A 765 -22.33 -30.88 12.96
C TYR A 765 -21.47 -29.61 12.95
N TYR A 766 -21.97 -28.51 13.52
CA TYR A 766 -21.21 -27.27 13.67
C TYR A 766 -20.01 -27.46 14.59
N GLU A 767 -20.16 -28.18 15.70
CA GLU A 767 -19.10 -28.51 16.65
C GLU A 767 -18.03 -29.41 16.02
N ALA A 768 -18.43 -30.47 15.31
CA ALA A 768 -17.50 -31.34 14.58
C ALA A 768 -16.68 -30.58 13.52
N LEU A 769 -17.32 -29.67 12.76
CA LEU A 769 -16.65 -28.81 11.78
C LEU A 769 -15.99 -27.57 12.41
N ASN A 770 -16.07 -27.37 13.72
CA ASN A 770 -15.34 -26.27 14.37
C ASN A 770 -13.84 -26.57 14.41
N ASN A 771 -13.47 -27.84 14.63
CA ASN A 771 -12.09 -28.32 14.61
C ASN A 771 -11.55 -28.64 13.20
N PHE A 772 -12.24 -28.18 12.14
CA PHE A 772 -11.84 -28.34 10.74
C PHE A 772 -10.35 -28.00 10.50
N GLN A 773 -9.86 -26.90 11.08
CA GLN A 773 -8.49 -26.43 10.85
C GLN A 773 -7.42 -27.39 11.39
N GLN A 774 -7.65 -28.01 12.56
CA GLN A 774 -6.79 -29.06 13.10
C GLN A 774 -6.79 -30.28 12.17
N CYS A 775 -7.96 -30.70 11.70
CA CYS A 775 -8.09 -31.82 10.76
C CYS A 775 -7.38 -31.53 9.43
N ALA A 776 -7.42 -30.29 8.93
CA ALA A 776 -6.73 -29.86 7.73
C ALA A 776 -5.19 -29.90 7.89
N TRP A 777 -4.67 -29.46 9.03
CA TRP A 777 -3.23 -29.60 9.35
C TRP A 777 -2.84 -31.06 9.48
N CYS A 778 -3.58 -31.88 10.22
CA CYS A 778 -3.34 -33.32 10.35
C CYS A 778 -3.31 -34.03 8.98
N ALA A 779 -4.27 -33.74 8.09
CA ALA A 779 -4.32 -34.31 6.74
C ALA A 779 -3.07 -33.95 5.93
N ARG A 780 -2.68 -32.67 5.91
CA ARG A 780 -1.46 -32.22 5.21
C ARG A 780 -0.20 -32.85 5.81
N THR A 781 -0.09 -32.92 7.13
CA THR A 781 1.04 -33.56 7.83
C THR A 781 1.24 -35.00 7.35
N VAL A 782 0.23 -35.85 7.47
CA VAL A 782 0.37 -37.27 7.10
C VAL A 782 0.64 -37.44 5.60
N VAL A 783 0.05 -36.60 4.75
CA VAL A 783 0.28 -36.61 3.31
C VAL A 783 1.71 -36.25 2.96
N PHE A 784 2.22 -35.13 3.46
CA PHE A 784 3.58 -34.71 3.12
C PHE A 784 4.62 -35.66 3.72
N LEU A 785 4.34 -36.26 4.88
CA LEU A 785 5.20 -37.27 5.49
C LEU A 785 5.20 -38.58 4.67
N THR A 786 4.04 -39.10 4.28
CA THR A 786 3.93 -40.30 3.43
C THR A 786 4.46 -40.06 2.00
N ALA A 787 4.11 -38.95 1.35
CA ALA A 787 4.61 -38.63 0.00
C ALA A 787 6.13 -38.37 -0.04
N ARG A 788 6.72 -37.85 1.06
CA ARG A 788 8.18 -37.72 1.17
C ARG A 788 8.89 -38.99 1.60
N SER A 789 8.22 -39.97 2.21
CA SER A 789 8.88 -41.23 2.59
C SER A 789 9.47 -41.94 1.37
N HIS A 790 8.79 -41.92 0.21
CA HIS A 790 9.32 -42.43 -1.06
C HIS A 790 10.69 -41.84 -1.49
N LYS A 791 11.11 -40.69 -0.94
CA LYS A 791 12.37 -40.01 -1.29
C LYS A 791 13.34 -39.80 -0.11
N GLU A 792 12.82 -39.68 1.11
CA GLU A 792 13.59 -39.31 2.31
C GLU A 792 13.72 -40.46 3.33
N ASP A 793 12.90 -41.52 3.23
CA ASP A 793 12.96 -42.68 4.13
C ASP A 793 14.09 -43.63 3.70
N ARG A 794 15.21 -43.54 4.41
CA ARG A 794 16.42 -44.33 4.11
C ARG A 794 16.34 -45.78 4.59
N PHE A 795 15.36 -46.11 5.43
CA PHE A 795 15.23 -47.41 6.11
C PHE A 795 13.99 -48.19 5.68
N GLY A 796 13.10 -47.60 4.86
CA GLY A 796 11.84 -48.22 4.43
C GLY A 796 10.78 -48.29 5.53
N VAL A 797 10.97 -47.55 6.62
CA VAL A 797 10.12 -47.51 7.82
C VAL A 797 8.64 -47.28 7.49
N ALA A 798 8.33 -46.34 6.60
CA ALA A 798 6.96 -45.99 6.25
C ALA A 798 6.24 -47.15 5.57
N GLN A 799 6.90 -47.84 4.64
CA GLN A 799 6.39 -49.03 3.96
C GLN A 799 6.26 -50.21 4.95
N LEU A 800 7.30 -50.50 5.73
CA LEU A 800 7.32 -51.59 6.71
C LEU A 800 6.34 -51.40 7.88
N SER A 801 5.97 -50.16 8.21
CA SER A 801 5.04 -49.85 9.30
C SER A 801 3.57 -50.16 8.98
N GLY A 802 3.22 -50.35 7.70
CA GLY A 802 1.82 -50.45 7.25
C GLY A 802 1.02 -49.14 7.30
N SER A 803 1.59 -48.05 7.84
CA SER A 803 0.88 -46.79 8.10
C SER A 803 0.33 -46.12 6.84
N ASN A 804 0.96 -46.34 5.68
CA ASN A 804 0.47 -45.83 4.40
C ASN A 804 -0.96 -46.30 4.08
N THR A 805 -1.29 -47.56 4.38
CA THR A 805 -2.66 -48.10 4.23
C THR A 805 -3.65 -47.37 5.14
N ALA A 806 -3.23 -47.04 6.37
CA ALA A 806 -4.04 -46.35 7.36
C ALA A 806 -4.30 -44.89 6.94
N VAL A 807 -3.28 -44.19 6.47
CA VAL A 807 -3.37 -42.81 5.98
C VAL A 807 -4.35 -42.72 4.81
N ILE A 808 -4.20 -43.53 3.76
CA ILE A 808 -5.09 -43.48 2.59
C ILE A 808 -6.53 -43.86 2.98
N SER A 809 -6.72 -44.92 3.76
CA SER A 809 -8.06 -45.38 4.16
C SER A 809 -8.80 -44.35 5.01
N THR A 810 -8.11 -43.69 5.94
CA THR A 810 -8.71 -42.66 6.80
C THR A 810 -8.97 -41.36 6.04
N LEU A 811 -8.10 -40.95 5.11
CA LEU A 811 -8.35 -39.80 4.23
C LEU A 811 -9.56 -40.05 3.30
N LEU A 812 -9.67 -41.24 2.70
CA LEU A 812 -10.82 -41.63 1.87
C LEU A 812 -12.12 -41.70 2.69
N SER A 813 -12.08 -42.32 3.88
CA SER A 813 -13.23 -42.37 4.80
C SER A 813 -13.71 -40.97 5.19
N CYS A 814 -12.77 -40.07 5.52
CA CYS A 814 -13.07 -38.69 5.87
C CYS A 814 -13.61 -37.89 4.67
N LEU A 815 -13.08 -38.09 3.47
CA LEU A 815 -13.59 -37.45 2.26
C LEU A 815 -15.01 -37.90 1.96
N LEU A 816 -15.29 -39.20 2.06
CA LEU A 816 -16.63 -39.76 1.89
C LEU A 816 -17.63 -39.19 2.91
N ALA A 817 -17.23 -39.02 4.17
CA ALA A 817 -18.08 -38.43 5.21
C ALA A 817 -18.42 -36.95 4.93
N VAL A 818 -17.45 -36.17 4.46
CA VAL A 818 -17.65 -34.77 4.06
C VAL A 818 -18.47 -34.67 2.77
N GLU A 819 -18.27 -35.57 1.79
CA GLU A 819 -19.09 -35.62 0.57
C GLU A 819 -20.54 -36.02 0.83
N ALA A 820 -20.79 -36.91 1.79
CA ALA A 820 -22.13 -37.24 2.26
C ALA A 820 -22.83 -36.03 2.91
N LEU A 821 -22.13 -35.24 3.73
CA LEU A 821 -22.64 -34.00 4.32
C LEU A 821 -23.00 -32.95 3.25
N MET A 822 -22.21 -32.87 2.18
CA MET A 822 -22.51 -32.03 1.02
C MET A 822 -23.69 -32.55 0.17
N GLY A 823 -24.26 -33.71 0.49
CA GLY A 823 -25.42 -34.29 -0.20
C GLY A 823 -25.07 -35.00 -1.52
N LYS A 824 -23.80 -35.40 -1.74
CA LYS A 824 -23.45 -36.25 -2.87
C LYS A 824 -23.91 -37.69 -2.60
N LYS A 825 -24.51 -38.35 -3.59
CA LYS A 825 -24.91 -39.76 -3.47
C LYS A 825 -23.67 -40.65 -3.35
N THR A 826 -23.60 -41.45 -2.29
CA THR A 826 -22.49 -42.38 -1.97
C THR A 826 -22.84 -43.85 -2.26
N ASN A 827 -23.80 -44.11 -3.16
CA ASN A 827 -24.18 -45.47 -3.54
C ASN A 827 -23.15 -46.06 -4.51
N VAL A 828 -22.82 -47.35 -4.31
CA VAL A 828 -22.05 -48.15 -5.27
C VAL A 828 -22.74 -48.09 -6.64
N HIS A 829 -21.99 -47.77 -7.69
CA HIS A 829 -22.48 -47.76 -9.07
C HIS A 829 -21.70 -48.76 -9.92
N THR A 830 -22.43 -49.53 -10.73
CA THR A 830 -21.89 -50.54 -11.65
C THR A 830 -21.03 -49.92 -12.76
N PRO A 831 -20.06 -50.66 -13.32
CA PRO A 831 -18.96 -50.06 -14.09
C PRO A 831 -19.35 -49.30 -15.38
N HIS A 832 -20.54 -49.55 -15.93
CA HIS A 832 -20.95 -49.06 -17.25
C HIS A 832 -21.69 -47.72 -17.27
N GLN A 833 -21.82 -47.01 -16.14
CA GLN A 833 -22.38 -45.66 -16.10
C GLN A 833 -21.44 -44.68 -15.38
N LEU A 834 -20.20 -44.60 -15.87
CA LEU A 834 -19.26 -43.58 -15.42
C LEU A 834 -19.73 -42.18 -15.86
N MET A 835 -20.01 -41.30 -14.90
CA MET A 835 -19.71 -39.89 -15.14
C MET A 835 -18.20 -39.78 -15.35
N GLY A 836 -17.78 -39.26 -16.51
CA GLY A 836 -16.37 -39.09 -16.84
C GLY A 836 -15.63 -38.08 -15.93
N PRO A 837 -14.40 -37.69 -16.30
CA PRO A 837 -13.46 -36.95 -15.44
C PRO A 837 -13.98 -35.66 -14.76
N GLY A 838 -15.10 -35.09 -15.23
CA GLY A 838 -15.76 -33.93 -14.62
C GLY A 838 -16.23 -34.11 -13.16
N GLY A 839 -16.29 -35.34 -12.63
CA GLY A 839 -16.53 -35.58 -11.20
C GLY A 839 -15.40 -35.10 -10.28
N ILE A 840 -14.17 -35.00 -10.83
CA ILE A 840 -12.95 -34.58 -10.14
C ILE A 840 -12.55 -33.18 -10.66
N LYS A 841 -13.50 -32.24 -10.64
CA LYS A 841 -13.14 -30.82 -10.66
C LYS A 841 -12.45 -30.47 -9.34
N TRP A 842 -11.16 -30.18 -9.47
CA TRP A 842 -10.37 -29.43 -8.52
C TRP A 842 -10.91 -28.01 -8.38
N ALA A 843 -10.81 -27.41 -7.20
CA ALA A 843 -10.94 -25.97 -7.07
C ALA A 843 -9.64 -25.27 -7.50
N THR A 844 -9.19 -25.52 -8.74
CA THR A 844 -8.23 -24.62 -9.37
C THR A 844 -8.85 -23.23 -9.39
N LEU A 845 -8.11 -22.23 -8.89
CA LEU A 845 -8.58 -20.83 -8.83
C LEU A 845 -8.53 -20.17 -10.22
N ASN A 846 -8.93 -20.91 -11.26
CA ASN A 846 -9.07 -20.46 -12.63
C ASN A 846 -9.99 -21.44 -13.39
N THR A 847 -11.28 -21.12 -13.45
CA THR A 847 -12.15 -21.24 -14.65
C THR A 847 -13.58 -20.87 -14.28
N GLY A 848 -14.12 -19.85 -14.96
CA GLY A 848 -15.53 -19.53 -14.83
C GLY A 848 -16.42 -20.56 -15.54
N ARG A 849 -17.62 -20.76 -14.99
CA ARG A 849 -18.84 -21.06 -15.76
C ARG A 849 -18.96 -22.46 -16.41
N ARG A 850 -19.35 -23.46 -15.60
CA ARG A 850 -20.46 -24.42 -15.87
C ARG A 850 -20.59 -25.41 -14.70
N ASP A 851 -21.33 -25.03 -13.65
CA ASP A 851 -21.96 -25.90 -12.63
C ASP A 851 -23.02 -25.14 -11.78
N VAL A 852 -23.63 -24.09 -12.35
CA VAL A 852 -24.50 -23.13 -11.63
C VAL A 852 -25.90 -23.71 -11.30
N ALA A 853 -26.27 -24.85 -11.89
CA ALA A 853 -27.63 -25.40 -11.81
C ALA A 853 -27.98 -26.12 -10.48
N VAL A 854 -26.99 -26.69 -9.78
CA VAL A 854 -27.25 -27.51 -8.57
C VAL A 854 -26.77 -26.85 -7.27
N ALA A 855 -25.77 -25.96 -7.32
CA ALA A 855 -25.22 -25.28 -6.14
C ALA A 855 -26.19 -24.27 -5.47
N LYS A 856 -27.33 -23.95 -6.10
CA LYS A 856 -28.19 -22.82 -5.73
C LYS A 856 -29.13 -23.05 -4.53
N LYS A 857 -28.89 -24.06 -3.67
CA LYS A 857 -29.86 -24.46 -2.62
C LYS A 857 -29.34 -24.72 -1.19
N ARG A 858 -28.04 -24.60 -0.89
CA ARG A 858 -27.49 -24.74 0.49
C ARG A 858 -26.30 -23.81 0.77
N SER A 859 -26.55 -22.53 1.01
CA SER A 859 -25.53 -21.56 1.43
C SER A 859 -25.59 -21.32 2.94
N GLY A 860 -24.65 -21.91 3.69
CA GLY A 860 -24.50 -21.68 5.14
C GLY A 860 -23.04 -21.87 5.60
N PRO A 861 -22.64 -21.34 6.76
CA PRO A 861 -21.25 -21.34 7.23
C PRO A 861 -20.69 -22.75 7.52
N ILE A 862 -21.57 -23.74 7.72
CA ILE A 862 -21.20 -25.16 7.85
C ILE A 862 -20.74 -25.71 6.49
N TYR A 863 -21.49 -25.41 5.42
CA TYR A 863 -21.19 -25.91 4.07
C TYR A 863 -19.91 -25.30 3.48
N SER A 864 -19.60 -24.03 3.75
CA SER A 864 -18.33 -23.43 3.30
C SER A 864 -17.11 -24.11 3.94
N LYS A 865 -17.17 -24.45 5.24
CA LYS A 865 -16.14 -25.26 5.91
C LYS A 865 -16.06 -26.67 5.33
N ALA A 866 -17.19 -27.31 5.02
CA ALA A 866 -17.22 -28.64 4.40
C ALA A 866 -16.59 -28.65 3.00
N TYR A 867 -16.88 -27.65 2.16
CA TYR A 867 -16.22 -27.51 0.85
C TYR A 867 -14.71 -27.33 0.97
N ALA A 868 -14.24 -26.51 1.92
CA ALA A 868 -12.81 -26.33 2.17
C ALA A 868 -12.14 -27.64 2.65
N MET A 869 -12.79 -28.42 3.51
CA MET A 869 -12.29 -29.73 3.94
C MET A 869 -12.24 -30.74 2.81
N ALA A 870 -13.26 -30.79 1.96
CA ALA A 870 -13.26 -31.67 0.79
C ALA A 870 -12.10 -31.34 -0.18
N ASP A 871 -11.76 -30.07 -0.37
CA ASP A 871 -10.64 -29.66 -1.23
C ASP A 871 -9.28 -29.99 -0.60
N VAL A 872 -9.10 -29.77 0.71
CA VAL A 872 -7.90 -30.20 1.44
C VAL A 872 -7.73 -31.73 1.40
N LEU A 873 -8.81 -32.50 1.57
CA LEU A 873 -8.76 -33.97 1.53
C LEU A 873 -8.49 -34.52 0.12
N LYS A 874 -9.05 -33.90 -0.92
CA LYS A 874 -8.72 -34.27 -2.30
C LYS A 874 -7.25 -34.01 -2.60
N THR A 875 -6.76 -32.79 -2.34
CA THR A 875 -5.36 -32.39 -2.62
C THR A 875 -4.40 -33.31 -1.87
N SER A 876 -4.72 -33.59 -0.62
CA SER A 876 -4.07 -34.60 0.23
C SER A 876 -3.93 -35.97 -0.45
N ILE A 877 -5.04 -36.57 -0.87
CA ILE A 877 -5.05 -37.91 -1.49
C ILE A 877 -4.26 -37.91 -2.81
N TYR A 878 -4.42 -36.88 -3.64
CA TYR A 878 -3.71 -36.79 -4.92
C TYR A 878 -2.20 -36.62 -4.75
N CYS A 879 -1.73 -35.89 -3.73
CA CYS A 879 -0.28 -35.80 -3.44
C CYS A 879 0.35 -37.15 -3.08
N ILE A 880 -0.37 -38.05 -2.40
CA ILE A 880 0.11 -39.41 -2.14
C ILE A 880 0.10 -40.24 -3.44
N ILE A 881 -1.00 -40.22 -4.18
CA ILE A 881 -1.14 -40.99 -5.43
C ILE A 881 -0.12 -40.54 -6.48
N SER A 882 0.18 -39.25 -6.58
CA SER A 882 1.23 -38.72 -7.47
C SER A 882 2.64 -39.09 -7.03
N ALA A 883 2.87 -39.45 -5.76
CA ALA A 883 4.18 -39.89 -5.26
C ALA A 883 4.41 -41.39 -5.46
N PHE A 884 3.34 -42.20 -5.37
CA PHE A 884 3.38 -43.68 -5.47
C PHE A 884 2.66 -44.21 -6.71
N HIS A 885 2.51 -43.39 -7.77
CA HIS A 885 1.64 -43.71 -8.91
C HIS A 885 1.99 -45.04 -9.58
N ASP A 886 3.28 -45.26 -9.85
CA ASP A 886 3.76 -46.47 -10.52
C ASP A 886 3.64 -47.72 -9.63
N GLU A 887 3.81 -47.59 -8.30
CA GLU A 887 3.61 -48.67 -7.32
C GLU A 887 2.12 -49.06 -7.20
N MET A 888 1.23 -48.07 -7.13
CA MET A 888 -0.23 -48.32 -7.09
C MET A 888 -0.73 -48.93 -8.40
N LEU A 889 -0.25 -48.45 -9.55
CA LEU A 889 -0.67 -48.93 -10.87
C LEU A 889 -0.11 -50.33 -11.18
N THR A 890 1.02 -50.73 -10.59
CA THR A 890 1.53 -52.10 -10.65
C THR A 890 0.80 -53.04 -9.69
N SER A 891 0.47 -52.60 -8.48
CA SER A 891 -0.39 -53.35 -7.53
C SER A 891 -1.82 -53.55 -8.08
N ASP A 892 -2.37 -52.56 -8.79
CA ASP A 892 -3.65 -52.65 -9.51
C ASP A 892 -3.63 -53.72 -10.60
N LYS A 893 -2.62 -53.70 -11.48
CA LYS A 893 -2.40 -54.74 -12.51
C LYS A 893 -2.20 -56.14 -11.92
N ALA A 894 -1.71 -56.24 -10.69
CA ALA A 894 -1.56 -57.50 -9.96
C ALA A 894 -2.83 -57.95 -9.22
N GLY A 895 -3.88 -57.12 -9.17
CA GLY A 895 -5.09 -57.37 -8.38
C GLY A 895 -4.87 -57.28 -6.87
N LEU A 896 -3.80 -56.61 -6.42
CA LEU A 896 -3.40 -56.50 -5.01
C LEU A 896 -3.67 -55.12 -4.40
N LEU A 897 -4.16 -54.15 -5.18
CA LEU A 897 -4.42 -52.77 -4.73
C LEU A 897 -5.26 -52.68 -3.43
N GLU A 898 -6.28 -53.53 -3.29
CA GLU A 898 -7.13 -53.60 -2.09
C GLU A 898 -6.40 -54.11 -0.85
N LYS A 899 -5.36 -54.92 -1.04
CA LYS A 899 -4.56 -55.55 0.02
C LYS A 899 -3.38 -54.67 0.43
N ASP A 900 -2.77 -54.00 -0.54
CA ASP A 900 -1.52 -53.26 -0.36
C ASP A 900 -1.75 -51.80 0.10
N TRP A 901 -2.92 -51.21 -0.16
CA TRP A 901 -3.18 -49.78 0.07
C TRP A 901 -4.44 -49.47 0.91
N LEU A 902 -5.25 -50.46 1.30
CA LEU A 902 -6.41 -50.28 2.18
C LEU A 902 -6.31 -51.10 3.48
N ILE A 903 -6.82 -50.56 4.59
CA ILE A 903 -6.89 -51.24 5.89
C ILE A 903 -7.72 -52.53 5.76
N SER A 904 -7.22 -53.64 6.33
CA SER A 904 -7.93 -54.93 6.33
C SER A 904 -9.14 -55.02 7.28
N GLY A 905 -9.25 -54.11 8.25
CA GLY A 905 -10.38 -53.97 9.18
C GLY A 905 -11.53 -53.09 8.65
N LYS A 906 -12.58 -52.90 9.47
CA LYS A 906 -13.73 -52.06 9.10
C LYS A 906 -13.30 -50.58 8.99
N PRO A 907 -13.58 -49.86 7.88
CA PRO A 907 -13.27 -48.44 7.75
C PRO A 907 -14.16 -47.57 8.66
N HIS A 908 -13.67 -46.37 9.00
CA HIS A 908 -14.37 -45.44 9.90
C HIS A 908 -15.64 -44.83 9.30
N PHE A 909 -15.75 -44.77 7.97
CA PHE A 909 -16.95 -44.37 7.25
C PHE A 909 -16.96 -44.94 5.82
N GLY A 910 -18.10 -45.47 5.36
CA GLY A 910 -18.26 -46.12 4.05
C GLY A 910 -18.05 -47.64 4.07
N SER A 911 -18.18 -48.29 2.90
CA SER A 911 -17.80 -49.70 2.69
C SER A 911 -16.42 -49.79 2.03
N ARG A 912 -15.70 -50.91 2.21
CA ARG A 912 -14.37 -51.13 1.60
C ARG A 912 -14.40 -51.01 0.07
N GLU A 913 -15.47 -51.54 -0.54
CA GLU A 913 -15.78 -51.40 -1.97
C GLU A 913 -15.89 -49.92 -2.42
N LEU A 914 -16.51 -49.06 -1.60
CA LEU A 914 -16.68 -47.65 -1.89
C LEU A 914 -15.36 -46.88 -1.79
N LEU A 915 -14.48 -47.25 -0.84
CA LEU A 915 -13.13 -46.71 -0.75
C LEU A 915 -12.28 -47.11 -1.96
N LEU A 916 -12.34 -48.39 -2.36
CA LEU A 916 -11.64 -48.91 -3.53
C LEU A 916 -12.12 -48.21 -4.82
N GLN A 917 -13.43 -48.10 -5.04
CA GLN A 917 -14.00 -47.38 -6.18
C GLN A 917 -13.56 -45.92 -6.24
N LYS A 918 -13.43 -45.23 -5.08
CA LYS A 918 -12.88 -43.88 -5.01
C LYS A 918 -11.38 -43.83 -5.30
N LEU A 919 -10.60 -44.82 -4.88
CA LEU A 919 -9.16 -44.89 -5.15
C LEU A 919 -8.87 -45.04 -6.64
N HIS A 920 -9.56 -45.95 -7.35
CA HIS A 920 -9.45 -46.06 -8.82
C HIS A 920 -9.76 -44.74 -9.52
N LEU A 921 -10.82 -44.03 -9.12
CA LEU A 921 -11.18 -42.72 -9.70
C LEU A 921 -10.06 -41.68 -9.56
N PHE A 922 -9.25 -41.71 -8.50
CA PHE A 922 -8.08 -40.85 -8.38
C PHE A 922 -6.84 -41.37 -9.14
N LEU A 923 -6.69 -42.69 -9.31
CA LEU A 923 -5.60 -43.29 -10.11
C LEU A 923 -5.78 -43.02 -11.62
N ASP A 924 -7.01 -43.10 -12.13
CA ASP A 924 -7.36 -42.77 -13.51
C ASP A 924 -7.22 -41.26 -13.82
N PHE A 925 -7.19 -40.42 -12.79
CA PHE A 925 -7.11 -38.96 -12.94
C PHE A 925 -5.66 -38.51 -13.21
N ARG A 926 -5.27 -38.55 -14.47
CA ARG A 926 -3.99 -37.98 -14.93
C ARG A 926 -4.09 -36.45 -15.03
N ALA A 927 -3.32 -35.70 -14.24
CA ALA A 927 -3.13 -34.28 -14.49
C ALA A 927 -2.29 -34.05 -15.75
N SER A 928 -2.79 -33.15 -16.60
CA SER A 928 -2.08 -32.52 -17.73
C SER A 928 -1.24 -31.33 -17.24
#